data_AF-A0A928A5T5-F1
#
_entry.id   AF-A0A928A5T5-F1
#
_cell.length_a   1.000
_cell.length_b   1.000
_cell.length_c   1.000
_cell.angle_alpha   90.00
_cell.angle_beta   90.00
_cell.angle_gamma   90.00
#
_symmetry.space_group_name_H-M   'P 1'
#
loop_
_entity.id
_entity.type
_entity.pdbx_description
1 polymer ?
#
loop_
_entity_poly.entity_id
_entity_poly.type
_entity_poly.pdbx_seq_one_letter_code
_entity_poly.pdbx_strand_id
1 'polypeptide(L)'
;MKKILRLFLVLVTMVTLTACGDKKIESLVLKNGLEKTSYEINETIDTSGIVVIVKYNDDTKKEVGAEDLQFSGISTETAGEKTLVITYKKKTLEIKYTVLAGIDGGNGEGEQQQPSATIIGVEAPRFVTLYNNNIKENENNEEAEFFVRTNGYKVGDDNEFKFLPNITALDGEGNPVEVNKYKSVSTISIKENDTYQVITGLDRKKYVEVDEEASTYDFTEEAIGKTFKLSVYPASLTSSQMGQIAKYTQTFEFTVVDGYNVYSVAELSILNNEEPEIWESYKSVHNITTDKVAGVILHDNLQLKTSDFPSYYFYQSTDDGVVTHASLGATEKERQEQYQNKAVVGTMKDNETFYYYNLAKDESFNIYGNYFTIDASTLPVVSDYGFDGSNSQLFKFVSPEGNTNVNITDLNLLGNSLNYIGTGSERELAPNNMGGLIGFKLSSEKHNVTDTNASRVAAYTVDNVIAKGFFMNFMPERQKTQFKFKNVKSFDTYGNSLFLDRQTKVALENCQFTRSGGPLIITQYTWTEGYTTEDDYISLDIDSATIENGTESWLYGLESWFESYGYADDFASIVALNAVLNGYGIKGYVVNDGAKGDKINVLAAMTYYRYESSDTTTFGKVILKIDGHTVIDTVNTDSAVNPLYAQIMTSYNAPGDQKPPLFVNSEGDYAFLVTTDGVNFRLTRDLVTFESISATDNFFKQGEYITLYQNGMAFVLGYDTTPIAA
;
A
#
# COMPACT_ATOMS: atom_id res chain seq x y z
N MET A 1 -25.87 57.46 -55.78
CA MET A 1 -25.22 56.49 -54.87
C MET A 1 -25.93 56.53 -53.53
N LYS A 2 -26.32 55.35 -53.01
CA LYS A 2 -26.61 54.90 -51.60
C LYS A 2 -26.58 55.99 -50.48
N LYS A 3 -27.45 56.03 -49.45
CA LYS A 3 -28.39 55.06 -48.84
C LYS A 3 -29.34 55.80 -47.85
N ILE A 4 -30.62 55.44 -47.92
CA ILE A 4 -31.74 55.36 -46.93
C ILE A 4 -31.40 55.59 -45.43
N LEU A 5 -32.17 56.43 -44.70
CA LEU A 5 -33.33 56.04 -43.86
C LEU A 5 -33.99 57.26 -43.17
N ARG A 6 -35.33 57.29 -43.11
CA ARG A 6 -36.19 58.39 -42.62
C ARG A 6 -36.38 58.34 -41.10
N LEU A 7 -36.48 59.51 -40.45
CA LEU A 7 -36.98 59.70 -39.09
C LEU A 7 -38.11 60.74 -39.11
N PHE A 8 -39.27 60.42 -38.51
CA PHE A 8 -40.47 61.25 -38.49
C PHE A 8 -40.89 61.59 -37.04
N LEU A 9 -40.74 62.87 -36.69
CA LEU A 9 -41.68 63.87 -36.16
C LEU A 9 -42.96 63.49 -35.33
N VAL A 10 -43.18 64.36 -34.33
CA VAL A 10 -44.41 64.92 -33.71
C VAL A 10 -44.95 64.33 -32.40
N LEU A 11 -44.98 65.24 -31.42
CA LEU A 11 -45.61 65.26 -30.10
C LEU A 11 -47.14 65.36 -30.19
N VAL A 12 -47.87 64.44 -29.53
CA VAL A 12 -49.31 64.56 -29.23
C VAL A 12 -49.53 64.26 -27.75
N THR A 13 -50.12 65.24 -27.05
CA THR A 13 -50.70 65.13 -25.71
C THR A 13 -51.76 64.03 -25.67
N MET A 14 -51.58 63.02 -24.82
CA MET A 14 -52.54 61.93 -24.64
C MET A 14 -53.00 61.85 -23.20
N VAL A 15 -54.30 62.07 -23.03
CA VAL A 15 -55.15 61.74 -21.88
C VAL A 15 -54.77 60.36 -21.34
N THR A 16 -54.37 60.26 -20.07
CA THR A 16 -54.32 58.97 -19.38
C THR A 16 -55.76 58.53 -19.10
N LEU A 17 -56.41 57.99 -20.13
CA LEU A 17 -57.48 57.02 -19.95
C LEU A 17 -56.80 55.82 -19.30
N THR A 18 -57.03 55.64 -18.00
CA THR A 18 -56.81 54.37 -17.33
C THR A 18 -57.67 53.36 -18.08
N ALA A 19 -57.08 52.69 -19.06
CA ALA A 19 -57.61 51.44 -19.57
C ALA A 19 -57.56 50.50 -18.37
N CYS A 20 -58.69 50.38 -17.67
CA CYS A 20 -58.97 49.24 -16.81
C CYS A 20 -59.07 48.03 -17.73
N GLY A 21 -57.92 47.60 -18.28
CA GLY A 21 -57.80 46.29 -18.87
C GLY A 21 -58.07 45.32 -17.75
N ASP A 22 -58.99 44.38 -17.96
CA ASP A 22 -59.30 43.36 -16.97
C ASP A 22 -57.98 42.76 -16.47
N LYS A 23 -57.76 42.85 -15.15
CA LYS A 23 -56.59 42.30 -14.50
C LYS A 23 -56.62 40.78 -14.65
N LYS A 24 -55.85 40.27 -15.60
CA LYS A 24 -55.81 38.84 -15.98
C LYS A 24 -54.61 38.18 -15.33
N ILE A 25 -54.83 36.97 -14.80
CA ILE A 25 -53.76 36.16 -14.22
C ILE A 25 -52.93 35.59 -15.36
N GLU A 26 -51.63 35.91 -15.36
CA GLU A 26 -50.66 35.41 -16.33
C GLU A 26 -50.13 34.05 -15.89
N SER A 27 -49.59 33.96 -14.66
CA SER A 27 -48.99 32.74 -14.10
C SER A 27 -49.13 32.66 -12.57
N LEU A 28 -48.97 31.46 -12.05
CA LEU A 28 -48.86 31.15 -10.63
C LEU A 28 -47.44 30.66 -10.33
N VAL A 29 -46.85 31.07 -9.21
CA VAL A 29 -45.54 30.62 -8.75
C VAL A 29 -45.64 30.20 -7.29
N LEU A 30 -45.08 29.04 -6.94
CA LEU A 30 -45.05 28.59 -5.55
C LEU A 30 -44.14 29.48 -4.70
N LYS A 31 -44.63 29.98 -3.57
CA LYS A 31 -43.82 30.66 -2.54
C LYS A 31 -43.46 29.70 -1.42
N ASN A 32 -44.46 29.06 -0.83
CA ASN A 32 -44.32 28.03 0.20
C ASN A 32 -45.07 26.77 -0.26
N GLY A 33 -44.39 25.63 -0.25
CA GLY A 33 -44.94 24.32 -0.64
C GLY A 33 -45.54 23.54 0.53
N LEU A 34 -45.69 22.22 0.35
CA LEU A 34 -46.03 21.32 1.44
C LEU A 34 -44.89 21.28 2.48
N GLU A 35 -45.21 21.24 3.76
CA GLU A 35 -44.21 21.05 4.82
C GLU A 35 -43.58 19.65 4.76
N LYS A 36 -44.32 18.67 4.21
CA LYS A 36 -43.91 17.28 4.03
C LYS A 36 -44.17 16.84 2.57
N THR A 37 -43.22 16.18 1.94
CA THR A 37 -43.35 15.69 0.53
C THR A 37 -43.47 14.17 0.41
N SER A 38 -43.54 13.44 1.54
CA SER A 38 -43.71 11.98 1.60
C SER A 38 -44.79 11.62 2.61
N TYR A 39 -45.74 10.76 2.24
CA TYR A 39 -46.91 10.40 3.06
C TYR A 39 -47.11 8.88 3.07
N GLU A 40 -47.57 8.31 4.19
CA GLU A 40 -47.99 6.91 4.25
C GLU A 40 -49.35 6.71 3.54
N ILE A 41 -49.67 5.46 3.19
CA ILE A 41 -51.00 5.15 2.65
C ILE A 41 -52.07 5.57 3.66
N ASN A 42 -53.05 6.35 3.20
CA ASN A 42 -54.13 6.96 3.98
C ASN A 42 -53.71 8.07 4.97
N GLU A 43 -52.45 8.53 4.96
CA GLU A 43 -52.05 9.69 5.75
C GLU A 43 -52.73 10.98 5.22
N THR A 44 -53.13 11.88 6.12
CA THR A 44 -53.75 13.17 5.74
C THR A 44 -52.69 14.20 5.37
N ILE A 45 -52.86 14.87 4.23
CA ILE A 45 -51.96 15.94 3.77
C ILE A 45 -52.43 17.28 4.35
N ASP A 46 -51.55 17.99 5.07
CA ASP A 46 -51.79 19.36 5.50
C ASP A 46 -51.38 20.35 4.39
N THR A 47 -52.33 21.19 3.98
CA THR A 47 -52.14 22.22 2.92
C THR A 47 -52.15 23.64 3.47
N SER A 48 -52.32 23.82 4.79
CA SER A 48 -52.49 25.14 5.42
C SER A 48 -51.30 26.08 5.26
N GLY A 49 -50.09 25.54 5.12
CA GLY A 49 -48.85 26.30 4.89
C GLY A 49 -48.60 26.76 3.44
N ILE A 50 -49.43 26.35 2.48
CA ILE A 50 -49.21 26.65 1.06
C ILE A 50 -49.49 28.12 0.75
N VAL A 51 -48.54 28.78 0.09
CA VAL A 51 -48.66 30.16 -0.38
C VAL A 51 -48.24 30.25 -1.85
N VAL A 52 -49.08 30.88 -2.68
CA VAL A 52 -48.84 31.08 -4.12
C VAL A 52 -48.73 32.57 -4.45
N ILE A 53 -47.75 32.92 -5.29
CA ILE A 53 -47.64 34.25 -5.92
C ILE A 53 -48.38 34.24 -7.25
N VAL A 54 -49.41 35.06 -7.36
CA VAL A 54 -50.17 35.32 -8.58
C VAL A 54 -49.51 36.46 -9.34
N LYS A 55 -49.03 36.21 -10.56
CA LYS A 55 -48.53 37.25 -11.47
C LYS A 55 -49.62 37.65 -12.44
N TYR A 56 -49.83 38.94 -12.60
CA TYR A 56 -50.82 39.51 -13.51
C TYR A 56 -50.15 40.08 -14.77
N ASN A 57 -50.94 40.22 -15.84
CA ASN A 57 -50.48 40.75 -17.13
C ASN A 57 -50.08 42.24 -17.11
N ASP A 58 -50.18 42.91 -15.96
CA ASP A 58 -49.76 44.29 -15.69
C ASP A 58 -48.47 44.34 -14.83
N ASP A 59 -47.74 43.22 -14.75
CA ASP A 59 -46.53 42.99 -13.94
C ASP A 59 -46.70 43.07 -12.42
N THR A 60 -47.92 43.30 -11.92
CA THR A 60 -48.20 43.29 -10.48
C THR A 60 -48.27 41.86 -9.92
N LYS A 61 -47.99 41.70 -8.63
CA LYS A 61 -48.00 40.40 -7.92
C LYS A 61 -48.92 40.45 -6.70
N LYS A 62 -49.58 39.33 -6.39
CA LYS A 62 -50.37 39.14 -5.16
C LYS A 62 -50.01 37.81 -4.52
N GLU A 63 -49.80 37.79 -3.21
CA GLU A 63 -49.71 36.55 -2.44
C GLU A 63 -51.11 36.05 -2.06
N VAL A 64 -51.30 34.75 -2.18
CA VAL A 64 -52.56 34.06 -1.91
C VAL A 64 -52.24 32.86 -1.02
N GLY A 65 -52.79 32.86 0.20
CA GLY A 65 -52.67 31.75 1.17
C GLY A 65 -53.66 30.62 0.89
N ALA A 66 -53.50 29.51 1.60
CA ALA A 66 -54.27 28.28 1.42
C ALA A 66 -55.80 28.48 1.48
N GLU A 67 -56.28 29.43 2.29
CA GLU A 67 -57.70 29.76 2.45
C GLU A 67 -58.38 30.25 1.15
N ASP A 68 -57.62 30.81 0.22
CA ASP A 68 -58.08 31.35 -1.06
C ASP A 68 -57.74 30.40 -2.24
N LEU A 69 -57.13 29.24 -1.98
CA LEU A 69 -56.71 28.26 -2.97
C LEU A 69 -57.66 27.05 -3.00
N GLN A 70 -57.78 26.42 -4.16
CA GLN A 70 -58.48 25.14 -4.30
C GLN A 70 -57.46 24.03 -4.55
N PHE A 71 -57.56 22.95 -3.78
CA PHE A 71 -56.66 21.80 -3.87
C PHE A 71 -57.40 20.58 -4.45
N SER A 72 -56.79 19.92 -5.44
CA SER A 72 -57.29 18.67 -6.01
C SER A 72 -56.13 17.71 -6.31
N GLY A 73 -56.40 16.42 -6.51
CA GLY A 73 -55.35 15.41 -6.68
C GLY A 73 -54.66 15.01 -5.37
N ILE A 74 -55.20 15.41 -4.22
CA ILE A 74 -54.81 14.88 -2.90
C ILE A 74 -55.32 13.44 -2.81
N SER A 75 -54.40 12.48 -2.81
CA SER A 75 -54.66 11.06 -2.62
C SER A 75 -53.44 10.41 -1.99
N THR A 76 -53.67 9.77 -0.86
CA THR A 76 -52.70 8.87 -0.23
C THR A 76 -53.17 7.42 -0.30
N GLU A 77 -54.16 7.09 -1.14
CA GLU A 77 -54.79 5.76 -1.16
C GLU A 77 -53.92 4.67 -1.82
N THR A 78 -52.99 5.06 -2.69
CA THR A 78 -52.12 4.14 -3.43
C THR A 78 -50.70 4.68 -3.46
N ALA A 79 -49.72 3.79 -3.42
CA ALA A 79 -48.30 4.14 -3.47
C ALA A 79 -47.88 4.84 -4.78
N GLY A 80 -46.70 5.46 -4.76
CA GLY A 80 -46.03 6.07 -5.91
C GLY A 80 -46.06 7.61 -5.89
N GLU A 81 -45.43 8.21 -6.91
CA GLU A 81 -45.44 9.66 -7.11
C GLU A 81 -46.87 10.14 -7.42
N LYS A 82 -47.32 11.16 -6.69
CA LYS A 82 -48.61 11.82 -6.82
C LYS A 82 -48.42 13.30 -7.10
N THR A 83 -49.45 13.91 -7.66
CA THR A 83 -49.44 15.33 -8.01
C THR A 83 -50.63 16.03 -7.35
N LEU A 84 -50.32 17.00 -6.49
CA LEU A 84 -51.25 17.96 -5.92
C LEU A 84 -51.43 19.11 -6.92
N VAL A 85 -52.66 19.35 -7.35
CA VAL A 85 -53.01 20.46 -8.23
C VAL A 85 -53.60 21.59 -7.40
N ILE A 86 -52.96 22.75 -7.46
CA ILE A 86 -53.40 24.00 -6.83
C ILE A 86 -54.08 24.85 -7.88
N THR A 87 -55.32 25.27 -7.64
CA THR A 87 -56.11 26.11 -8.55
C THR A 87 -56.43 27.47 -7.92
N TYR A 88 -56.14 28.56 -8.64
CA TYR A 88 -56.58 29.91 -8.30
C TYR A 88 -57.22 30.58 -9.53
N LYS A 89 -58.51 30.95 -9.43
CA LYS A 89 -59.29 31.64 -10.48
C LYS A 89 -59.04 31.10 -11.91
N LYS A 90 -59.09 29.77 -12.08
CA LYS A 90 -58.91 28.98 -13.34
C LYS A 90 -57.47 28.74 -13.82
N LYS A 91 -56.44 29.19 -13.09
CA LYS A 91 -55.04 28.82 -13.36
C LYS A 91 -54.59 27.76 -12.38
N THR A 92 -53.76 26.84 -12.85
CA THR A 92 -53.28 25.69 -12.07
C THR A 92 -51.76 25.74 -11.89
N LEU A 93 -51.29 25.12 -10.80
CA LEU A 93 -49.90 24.89 -10.43
C LEU A 93 -49.82 23.49 -9.82
N GLU A 94 -48.77 22.73 -10.14
CA GLU A 94 -48.62 21.34 -9.69
C GLU A 94 -47.47 21.22 -8.68
N ILE A 95 -47.69 20.44 -7.61
CA ILE A 95 -46.68 20.03 -6.64
C ILE A 95 -46.64 18.50 -6.60
N LYS A 96 -45.44 17.92 -6.70
CA LYS A 96 -45.27 16.47 -6.58
C LYS A 96 -45.03 16.07 -5.12
N TYR A 97 -45.60 14.95 -4.71
CA TYR A 97 -45.37 14.29 -3.42
C TYR A 97 -45.41 12.77 -3.61
N THR A 98 -44.82 12.01 -2.70
CA THR A 98 -44.75 10.55 -2.82
C THR A 98 -45.60 9.88 -1.74
N VAL A 99 -46.41 8.89 -2.14
CA VAL A 99 -47.11 8.00 -1.21
C VAL A 99 -46.31 6.72 -1.08
N LEU A 100 -45.88 6.39 0.13
CA LEU A 100 -45.08 5.20 0.40
C LEU A 100 -45.97 3.96 0.33
N ALA A 101 -45.53 2.91 -0.36
CA ALA A 101 -46.24 1.62 -0.32
C ALA A 101 -46.18 1.06 1.11
N GLY A 102 -47.34 0.82 1.71
CA GLY A 102 -47.43 -0.12 2.83
C GLY A 102 -46.95 -1.49 2.35
N ILE A 103 -46.09 -2.14 3.14
CA ILE A 103 -45.60 -3.49 2.82
C ILE A 103 -46.77 -4.45 3.00
N ASP A 104 -47.33 -4.93 1.90
CA ASP A 104 -48.24 -6.09 1.85
C ASP A 104 -47.77 -7.04 0.75
N GLY A 105 -47.68 -8.33 1.10
CA GLY A 105 -46.84 -9.33 0.42
C GLY A 105 -47.45 -10.10 -0.75
N GLY A 106 -46.54 -10.81 -1.44
CA GLY A 106 -46.77 -11.90 -2.41
C GLY A 106 -46.13 -11.63 -3.78
N ASN A 107 -45.42 -12.54 -4.47
CA ASN A 107 -45.03 -13.94 -4.29
C ASN A 107 -43.85 -14.21 -5.25
N GLY A 108 -42.83 -14.96 -4.83
CA GLY A 108 -41.73 -15.36 -5.72
C GLY A 108 -40.48 -15.96 -5.03
N GLU A 109 -40.68 -17.05 -4.29
CA GLU A 109 -39.76 -18.15 -3.98
C GLU A 109 -38.32 -17.85 -3.51
N GLY A 110 -38.16 -17.89 -2.19
CA GLY A 110 -36.92 -17.85 -1.42
C GLY A 110 -37.19 -17.10 -0.12
N GLU A 111 -37.79 -17.75 0.89
CA GLU A 111 -38.21 -17.12 2.15
C GLU A 111 -37.01 -16.49 2.90
N GLN A 112 -36.72 -15.23 2.59
CA GLN A 112 -36.25 -14.26 3.57
C GLN A 112 -37.50 -13.56 4.11
N GLN A 113 -37.84 -13.84 5.37
CA GLN A 113 -38.86 -13.07 6.08
C GLN A 113 -38.54 -11.58 5.95
N GLN A 114 -39.46 -10.82 5.36
CA GLN A 114 -39.39 -9.38 5.28
C GLN A 114 -39.73 -8.84 6.67
N PRO A 115 -38.78 -8.27 7.45
CA PRO A 115 -39.08 -7.86 8.80
C PRO A 115 -39.98 -6.63 8.76
N SER A 116 -41.02 -6.61 9.59
CA SER A 116 -41.87 -5.46 9.89
C SER A 116 -41.12 -4.37 10.69
N ALA A 117 -39.90 -4.06 10.28
CA ALA A 117 -38.79 -3.89 11.20
C ALA A 117 -38.71 -2.49 11.82
N THR A 118 -39.05 -2.40 13.11
CA THR A 118 -38.62 -1.24 13.90
C THR A 118 -37.10 -1.29 14.01
N ILE A 119 -36.41 -0.34 13.39
CA ILE A 119 -34.94 -0.23 13.47
C ILE A 119 -34.55 0.08 14.91
N ILE A 120 -33.69 -0.75 15.51
CA ILE A 120 -33.23 -0.58 16.89
C ILE A 120 -31.74 -0.23 16.97
N GLY A 121 -30.98 -0.42 15.89
CA GLY A 121 -29.56 -0.09 15.83
C GLY A 121 -29.10 0.31 14.42
N VAL A 122 -28.19 1.29 14.38
CA VAL A 122 -27.44 1.68 13.18
C VAL A 122 -25.99 1.85 13.60
N GLU A 123 -25.12 1.01 13.06
CA GLU A 123 -23.70 1.01 13.37
C GLU A 123 -22.88 1.32 12.11
N ALA A 124 -21.65 1.77 12.32
CA ALA A 124 -20.74 2.06 11.21
C ALA A 124 -20.49 0.79 10.36
N PRO A 125 -20.27 0.93 9.04
CA PRO A 125 -19.83 -0.17 8.21
C PRO A 125 -18.57 -0.84 8.79
N ARG A 126 -18.42 -2.14 8.58
CA ARG A 126 -17.28 -2.92 9.10
C ARG A 126 -15.92 -2.27 8.81
N PHE A 127 -15.71 -1.79 7.59
CA PHE A 127 -14.44 -1.18 7.21
C PHE A 127 -14.11 0.08 8.02
N VAL A 128 -15.12 0.87 8.42
CA VAL A 128 -14.92 2.07 9.25
C VAL A 128 -14.45 1.66 10.64
N THR A 129 -15.04 0.61 11.20
CA THR A 129 -14.61 0.05 12.48
C THR A 129 -13.18 -0.49 12.42
N LEU A 130 -12.83 -1.21 11.36
CA LEU A 130 -11.48 -1.73 11.14
C LEU A 130 -10.46 -0.59 10.96
N TYR A 131 -10.72 0.36 10.08
CA TYR A 131 -9.89 1.55 9.88
C TYR A 131 -9.64 2.28 11.20
N ASN A 132 -10.71 2.61 11.94
CA ASN A 132 -10.62 3.27 13.23
C ASN A 132 -9.83 2.48 14.27
N ASN A 133 -9.77 1.15 14.16
CA ASN A 133 -8.94 0.32 15.04
C ASN A 133 -7.48 0.31 14.59
N ASN A 134 -7.22 0.22 13.29
CA ASN A 134 -5.87 0.16 12.74
C ASN A 134 -5.08 1.48 12.92
N ILE A 135 -5.78 2.62 13.04
CA ILE A 135 -5.16 3.93 13.31
C ILE A 135 -5.05 4.28 14.80
N LYS A 136 -5.41 3.37 15.72
CA LYS A 136 -5.27 3.60 17.17
C LYS A 136 -3.88 3.23 17.66
N GLU A 137 -3.53 3.78 18.82
CA GLU A 137 -2.45 3.27 19.66
C GLU A 137 -2.78 1.86 20.12
N ASN A 138 -1.78 0.99 20.10
CA ASN A 138 -1.82 -0.39 20.53
C ASN A 138 -0.78 -0.61 21.62
N GLU A 139 -1.18 -0.26 22.86
CA GLU A 139 -0.35 -0.37 24.06
C GLU A 139 0.25 -1.79 24.30
N ASN A 140 -0.25 -2.81 23.62
CA ASN A 140 0.19 -4.20 23.76
C ASN A 140 1.04 -4.72 22.58
N ASN A 141 1.12 -3.98 21.46
CA ASN A 141 1.86 -4.40 20.27
C ASN A 141 2.23 -3.21 19.37
N GLU A 142 3.29 -2.50 19.73
CA GLU A 142 3.83 -1.35 18.99
C GLU A 142 4.29 -1.71 17.56
N GLU A 143 4.62 -2.98 17.28
CA GLU A 143 5.03 -3.42 15.94
C GLU A 143 3.88 -3.41 14.94
N ALA A 144 2.64 -3.60 15.42
CA ALA A 144 1.44 -3.51 14.60
C ALA A 144 0.97 -2.06 14.36
N GLU A 145 1.60 -1.08 15.01
CA GLU A 145 1.25 0.33 14.86
C GLU A 145 1.99 0.98 13.68
N PHE A 146 1.23 1.70 12.86
CA PHE A 146 1.81 2.59 11.86
C PHE A 146 2.45 3.81 12.53
N PHE A 147 3.58 4.27 12.00
CA PHE A 147 4.25 5.49 12.47
C PHE A 147 3.37 6.73 12.29
N VAL A 148 2.65 6.83 11.15
CA VAL A 148 1.75 7.93 10.85
C VAL A 148 0.31 7.43 10.86
N ARG A 149 -0.58 8.08 11.60
CA ARG A 149 -1.99 7.64 11.76
C ARG A 149 -3.02 8.69 11.34
N THR A 150 -2.54 9.71 10.63
CA THR A 150 -3.27 10.95 10.33
C THR A 150 -3.43 11.22 8.83
N ASN A 151 -3.04 10.29 7.95
CA ASN A 151 -3.12 10.50 6.50
C ASN A 151 -4.55 10.53 5.96
N GLY A 152 -5.52 10.08 6.78
CA GLY A 152 -6.93 10.05 6.47
C GLY A 152 -7.31 8.95 5.46
N TYR A 153 -8.60 8.66 5.36
CA TYR A 153 -9.10 7.61 4.48
C TYR A 153 -9.17 8.07 3.02
N LYS A 154 -8.83 7.18 2.09
CA LYS A 154 -8.88 7.40 0.64
C LYS A 154 -10.01 6.60 0.00
N VAL A 155 -10.58 7.15 -1.06
CA VAL A 155 -11.62 6.54 -1.89
C VAL A 155 -11.25 6.77 -3.35
N GLY A 156 -11.26 5.72 -4.15
CA GLY A 156 -11.08 5.77 -5.60
C GLY A 156 -12.32 6.27 -6.34
N ASP A 157 -12.15 6.76 -7.55
CA ASP A 157 -13.20 7.20 -8.46
C ASP A 157 -13.43 6.26 -9.66
N ASP A 158 -12.55 5.28 -9.91
CA ASP A 158 -12.68 4.35 -11.06
C ASP A 158 -13.89 3.40 -10.94
N ASN A 159 -14.42 3.23 -9.73
CA ASN A 159 -15.60 2.42 -9.44
C ASN A 159 -16.32 2.93 -8.19
N GLU A 160 -17.55 2.43 -8.01
CA GLU A 160 -18.41 2.80 -6.89
C GLU A 160 -17.77 2.59 -5.50
N PHE A 161 -17.79 3.65 -4.70
CA PHE A 161 -17.52 3.58 -3.27
C PHE A 161 -18.73 3.01 -2.52
N LYS A 162 -18.52 2.01 -1.66
CA LYS A 162 -19.57 1.34 -0.89
C LYS A 162 -19.59 1.86 0.54
N PHE A 163 -20.70 2.49 0.93
CA PHE A 163 -20.92 2.91 2.31
C PHE A 163 -22.31 2.48 2.75
N LEU A 164 -22.39 1.32 3.40
CA LEU A 164 -23.64 0.75 3.91
C LEU A 164 -23.54 0.53 5.42
N PRO A 165 -24.13 1.40 6.25
CA PRO A 165 -24.24 1.17 7.70
C PRO A 165 -24.86 -0.19 8.04
N ASN A 166 -24.39 -0.81 9.13
CA ASN A 166 -24.96 -2.06 9.64
C ASN A 166 -26.25 -1.75 10.40
N ILE A 167 -27.33 -2.43 10.05
CA ILE A 167 -28.66 -2.16 10.60
C ILE A 167 -29.15 -3.36 11.40
N THR A 168 -29.59 -3.10 12.63
CA THR A 168 -30.32 -4.08 13.43
C THR A 168 -31.76 -3.62 13.59
N ALA A 169 -32.70 -4.51 13.31
CA ALA A 169 -34.12 -4.25 13.46
C ALA A 169 -34.82 -5.41 14.15
N LEU A 170 -36.09 -5.24 14.52
CA LEU A 170 -36.89 -6.31 15.12
C LEU A 170 -37.65 -7.09 14.03
N ASP A 171 -37.63 -8.42 14.10
CA ASP A 171 -38.51 -9.26 13.30
C ASP A 171 -39.97 -9.21 13.83
N GLY A 172 -40.87 -9.97 13.18
CA GLY A 172 -42.29 -10.03 13.58
C GLY A 172 -42.55 -10.67 14.95
N GLU A 173 -41.54 -11.33 15.54
CA GLU A 173 -41.58 -11.96 16.86
C GLU A 173 -40.91 -11.08 17.93
N GLY A 174 -40.30 -9.95 17.52
CA GLY A 174 -39.59 -9.04 18.41
C GLY A 174 -38.14 -9.43 18.68
N ASN A 175 -37.54 -10.32 17.89
CA ASN A 175 -36.12 -10.66 17.99
C ASN A 175 -35.26 -9.70 17.13
N PRO A 176 -34.07 -9.31 17.59
CA PRO A 176 -33.12 -8.55 16.77
C PRO A 176 -32.63 -9.37 15.56
N VAL A 177 -32.70 -8.77 14.37
CA VAL A 177 -32.20 -9.32 13.11
C VAL A 177 -31.37 -8.27 12.37
N GLU A 178 -30.32 -8.73 11.68
CA GLU A 178 -29.52 -7.88 10.79
C GLU A 178 -30.27 -7.62 9.47
N VAL A 179 -30.24 -6.36 9.01
CA VAL A 179 -30.86 -5.95 7.75
C VAL A 179 -29.76 -5.71 6.73
N ASN A 180 -29.63 -6.65 5.81
CA ASN A 180 -28.54 -6.67 4.82
C ASN A 180 -28.85 -5.88 3.54
N LYS A 181 -30.09 -5.38 3.40
CA LYS A 181 -30.51 -4.53 2.28
C LYS A 181 -31.59 -3.57 2.73
N TYR A 182 -31.37 -2.28 2.48
CA TYR A 182 -32.33 -1.22 2.77
C TYR A 182 -32.06 -0.04 1.86
N LYS A 183 -33.09 0.75 1.58
CA LYS A 183 -32.92 2.04 0.92
C LYS A 183 -32.25 3.01 1.88
N SER A 184 -31.11 3.55 1.48
CA SER A 184 -30.39 4.58 2.21
C SER A 184 -30.88 5.98 1.85
N VAL A 185 -30.52 6.95 2.70
CA VAL A 185 -30.57 8.38 2.38
C VAL A 185 -29.23 8.97 2.75
N SER A 186 -28.61 9.66 1.80
CA SER A 186 -27.30 10.26 1.96
C SER A 186 -27.32 11.79 1.97
N THR A 187 -26.46 12.38 2.79
CA THR A 187 -26.04 13.78 2.69
C THR A 187 -24.55 13.81 2.42
N ILE A 188 -24.14 14.54 1.37
CA ILE A 188 -22.75 14.65 0.95
C ILE A 188 -22.33 16.10 1.11
N SER A 189 -21.22 16.31 1.81
CA SER A 189 -20.62 17.63 2.00
C SER A 189 -19.19 17.64 1.52
N ILE A 190 -18.76 18.75 0.94
CA ILE A 190 -17.38 18.98 0.48
C ILE A 190 -16.65 19.90 1.45
N LYS A 191 -15.36 19.64 1.71
CA LYS A 191 -14.52 20.48 2.57
C LYS A 191 -13.99 21.69 1.78
N GLU A 192 -14.34 22.89 2.21
CA GLU A 192 -13.85 24.16 1.70
C GLU A 192 -13.40 25.07 2.85
N ASN A 193 -12.15 25.55 2.82
CA ASN A 193 -11.56 26.41 3.87
C ASN A 193 -11.78 25.85 5.30
N ASP A 194 -11.53 24.55 5.48
CA ASP A 194 -11.75 23.80 6.74
C ASP A 194 -13.21 23.72 7.25
N THR A 195 -14.19 24.05 6.39
CA THR A 195 -15.62 23.91 6.69
C THR A 195 -16.31 22.97 5.70
N TYR A 196 -17.36 22.27 6.15
CA TYR A 196 -18.13 21.36 5.29
C TYR A 196 -19.38 22.06 4.73
N GLN A 197 -19.49 22.08 3.41
CA GLN A 197 -20.64 22.63 2.68
C GLN A 197 -21.43 21.48 2.06
N VAL A 198 -22.74 21.39 2.35
CA VAL A 198 -23.61 20.37 1.75
C VAL A 198 -23.80 20.66 0.26
N ILE A 199 -23.57 19.66 -0.58
CA ILE A 199 -23.77 19.74 -2.03
C ILE A 199 -25.08 19.04 -2.43
N THR A 200 -25.87 19.67 -3.29
CA THR A 200 -27.19 19.16 -3.72
C THR A 200 -27.41 19.38 -5.21
N GLY A 201 -28.44 18.74 -5.78
CA GLY A 201 -28.88 18.99 -7.15
C GLY A 201 -27.76 18.82 -8.18
N LEU A 202 -27.58 19.83 -9.06
CA LEU A 202 -26.55 19.82 -10.10
C LEU A 202 -25.13 19.86 -9.53
N ASP A 203 -24.92 20.57 -8.42
CA ASP A 203 -23.61 20.66 -7.78
C ASP A 203 -23.18 19.30 -7.22
N ARG A 204 -24.12 18.50 -6.69
CA ARG A 204 -23.84 17.11 -6.30
C ARG A 204 -23.45 16.25 -7.49
N LYS A 205 -24.25 16.29 -8.57
CA LYS A 205 -24.01 15.50 -9.80
C LYS A 205 -22.70 15.82 -10.50
N LYS A 206 -22.11 16.99 -10.23
CA LYS A 206 -20.78 17.32 -10.71
C LYS A 206 -19.72 16.36 -10.14
N TYR A 207 -19.89 15.94 -8.89
CA TYR A 207 -18.87 15.22 -8.13
C TYR A 207 -19.19 13.75 -7.90
N VAL A 208 -20.48 13.40 -7.80
CA VAL A 208 -20.87 12.06 -7.40
C VAL A 208 -22.28 11.70 -7.88
N GLU A 209 -22.39 10.52 -8.47
CA GLU A 209 -23.66 9.84 -8.69
C GLU A 209 -23.92 8.86 -7.53
N VAL A 210 -25.17 8.79 -7.08
CA VAL A 210 -25.54 8.03 -5.88
C VAL A 210 -26.63 7.03 -6.23
N ASP A 211 -26.38 5.76 -5.96
CA ASP A 211 -27.40 4.74 -5.90
C ASP A 211 -27.80 4.53 -4.43
N GLU A 212 -28.93 5.12 -4.04
CA GLU A 212 -29.45 5.01 -2.67
C GLU A 212 -30.01 3.61 -2.35
N GLU A 213 -30.31 2.78 -3.35
CA GLU A 213 -30.78 1.41 -3.14
C GLU A 213 -29.61 0.44 -2.89
N ALA A 214 -28.47 0.68 -3.54
CA ALA A 214 -27.23 -0.05 -3.32
C ALA A 214 -26.34 0.59 -2.23
N SER A 215 -26.63 1.84 -1.85
CA SER A 215 -25.81 2.68 -0.98
C SER A 215 -24.38 2.82 -1.50
N THR A 216 -24.28 3.06 -2.81
CA THR A 216 -23.02 3.25 -3.54
C THR A 216 -22.88 4.66 -4.11
N TYR A 217 -21.63 5.09 -4.23
CA TYR A 217 -21.24 6.46 -4.56
C TYR A 217 -20.18 6.42 -5.66
N ASP A 218 -20.58 6.76 -6.88
CA ASP A 218 -19.72 6.79 -8.05
C ASP A 218 -19.15 8.21 -8.21
N PHE A 219 -17.88 8.39 -7.82
CA PHE A 219 -17.24 9.71 -7.83
C PHE A 219 -16.72 10.03 -9.23
N THR A 220 -16.80 11.30 -9.61
CA THR A 220 -16.26 11.76 -10.90
C THR A 220 -14.81 12.22 -10.75
N GLU A 221 -14.12 12.34 -11.87
CA GLU A 221 -12.80 12.99 -11.99
C GLU A 221 -12.72 14.38 -11.29
N GLU A 222 -13.82 15.15 -11.27
CA GLU A 222 -13.86 16.46 -10.61
C GLU A 222 -13.79 16.37 -9.08
N ALA A 223 -14.02 15.17 -8.50
CA ALA A 223 -13.92 14.89 -7.08
C ALA A 223 -12.47 14.60 -6.64
N ILE A 224 -11.58 14.18 -7.55
CA ILE A 224 -10.18 13.84 -7.24
C ILE A 224 -9.50 14.99 -6.49
N GLY A 225 -8.81 14.66 -5.40
CA GLY A 225 -8.10 15.58 -4.53
C GLY A 225 -8.99 16.35 -3.55
N LYS A 226 -10.31 16.12 -3.54
CA LYS A 226 -11.25 16.78 -2.62
C LYS A 226 -11.59 15.88 -1.45
N THR A 227 -11.78 16.50 -0.28
CA THR A 227 -12.24 15.81 0.94
C THR A 227 -13.74 15.96 1.08
N PHE A 228 -14.43 14.84 1.31
CA PHE A 228 -15.87 14.78 1.50
C PHE A 228 -16.21 14.27 2.90
N LYS A 229 -17.42 14.64 3.35
CA LYS A 229 -18.08 14.09 4.52
C LYS A 229 -19.43 13.52 4.07
N LEU A 230 -19.57 12.22 4.24
CA LEU A 230 -20.75 11.46 3.88
C LEU A 230 -21.53 11.09 5.14
N SER A 231 -22.81 11.42 5.18
CA SER A 231 -23.73 11.05 6.26
C SER A 231 -24.86 10.20 5.71
N VAL A 232 -25.05 8.98 6.24
CA VAL A 232 -25.99 7.98 5.70
C VAL A 232 -26.89 7.43 6.81
N TYR A 233 -28.18 7.31 6.52
CA TYR A 233 -29.17 6.69 7.39
C TYR A 233 -30.22 5.90 6.59
N PRO A 234 -30.97 4.97 7.22
CA PRO A 234 -32.03 4.22 6.54
C PRO A 234 -33.24 5.08 6.18
N ALA A 235 -33.81 4.91 4.99
CA ALA A 235 -35.02 5.62 4.58
C ALA A 235 -36.29 5.21 5.35
N SER A 236 -36.28 4.04 6.00
CA SER A 236 -37.42 3.45 6.70
C SER A 236 -37.60 3.92 8.15
N LEU A 237 -36.86 4.94 8.59
CA LEU A 237 -37.01 5.48 9.95
C LEU A 237 -38.42 6.08 10.15
N THR A 238 -39.02 5.75 11.30
CA THR A 238 -40.30 6.34 11.73
C THR A 238 -40.15 7.83 12.06
N SER A 239 -41.26 8.57 12.08
CA SER A 239 -41.27 10.00 12.48
C SER A 239 -40.62 10.26 13.84
N SER A 240 -40.79 9.34 14.81
CA SER A 240 -40.15 9.44 16.13
C SER A 240 -38.62 9.28 16.05
N GLN A 241 -38.13 8.36 15.22
CA GLN A 241 -36.71 8.14 14.98
C GLN A 241 -36.08 9.26 14.17
N MET A 242 -36.82 9.84 13.22
CA MET A 242 -36.42 11.03 12.48
C MET A 242 -36.22 12.25 13.40
N GLY A 243 -37.00 12.37 14.48
CA GLY A 243 -36.75 13.36 15.53
C GLY A 243 -35.43 13.15 16.30
N GLN A 244 -34.80 12.00 16.13
CA GLN A 244 -33.53 11.60 16.75
C GLN A 244 -32.52 11.11 15.69
N ILE A 245 -32.60 11.65 14.46
CA ILE A 245 -31.88 11.15 13.28
C ILE A 245 -30.37 10.95 13.49
N ALA A 246 -29.73 11.78 14.32
CA ALA A 246 -28.31 11.65 14.66
C ALA A 246 -27.94 10.29 15.26
N LYS A 247 -28.86 9.62 15.98
CA LYS A 247 -28.64 8.25 16.51
C LYS A 247 -28.64 7.17 15.43
N TYR A 248 -29.25 7.48 14.29
CA TYR A 248 -29.48 6.56 13.18
C TYR A 248 -28.65 6.94 11.94
N THR A 249 -27.74 7.91 12.08
CA THR A 249 -26.90 8.41 10.99
C THR A 249 -25.45 8.07 11.26
N GLN A 250 -24.80 7.42 10.30
CA GLN A 250 -23.36 7.23 10.30
C GLN A 250 -22.71 8.30 9.44
N THR A 251 -21.63 8.89 9.93
CA THR A 251 -20.89 9.93 9.22
C THR A 251 -19.44 9.53 9.07
N PHE A 252 -18.89 9.71 7.88
CA PHE A 252 -17.51 9.35 7.57
C PHE A 252 -16.86 10.38 6.64
N GLU A 253 -15.55 10.58 6.84
CA GLU A 253 -14.77 11.59 6.13
C GLU A 253 -13.64 10.91 5.36
N PHE A 254 -13.47 11.28 4.09
CA PHE A 254 -12.48 10.68 3.20
C PHE A 254 -12.07 11.66 2.10
N THR A 255 -10.95 11.38 1.44
CA THR A 255 -10.48 12.12 0.27
C THR A 255 -10.57 11.25 -0.97
N VAL A 256 -11.13 11.79 -2.04
CA VAL A 256 -11.19 11.08 -3.32
C VAL A 256 -9.84 11.18 -4.03
N VAL A 257 -9.37 10.07 -4.59
CA VAL A 257 -8.11 9.93 -5.33
C VAL A 257 -8.40 9.18 -6.63
N ASP A 258 -7.52 9.37 -7.62
CA ASP A 258 -7.55 8.64 -8.89
C ASP A 258 -7.20 7.17 -8.66
N GLY A 259 -8.14 6.25 -8.91
CA GLY A 259 -7.90 4.82 -8.82
C GLY A 259 -9.09 3.95 -8.43
N TYR A 260 -8.84 2.65 -8.29
CA TYR A 260 -9.85 1.60 -8.12
C TYR A 260 -10.03 1.18 -6.65
N ASN A 261 -11.28 1.22 -6.17
CA ASN A 261 -11.68 0.71 -4.86
C ASN A 261 -11.68 -0.83 -4.85
N VAL A 262 -10.80 -1.43 -4.04
CA VAL A 262 -10.64 -2.87 -3.84
C VAL A 262 -11.33 -3.31 -2.55
N TYR A 263 -12.34 -4.18 -2.68
CA TYR A 263 -13.13 -4.76 -1.59
C TYR A 263 -12.85 -6.25 -1.36
N SER A 264 -12.21 -6.90 -2.32
CA SER A 264 -11.99 -8.35 -2.32
C SER A 264 -10.63 -8.73 -2.90
N VAL A 265 -10.17 -9.94 -2.59
CA VAL A 265 -8.89 -10.45 -3.11
C VAL A 265 -8.91 -10.57 -4.63
N ALA A 266 -10.04 -10.96 -5.23
CA ALA A 266 -10.13 -11.11 -6.68
C ALA A 266 -9.84 -9.78 -7.42
N GLU A 267 -10.29 -8.66 -6.87
CA GLU A 267 -10.09 -7.31 -7.44
C GLU A 267 -8.61 -6.89 -7.42
N LEU A 268 -7.74 -7.49 -6.58
CA LEU A 268 -6.28 -7.25 -6.65
C LEU A 268 -5.67 -7.71 -7.98
N SER A 269 -6.33 -8.58 -8.74
CA SER A 269 -5.86 -8.98 -10.07
C SER A 269 -5.74 -7.81 -11.07
N ILE A 270 -6.32 -6.64 -10.77
CA ILE A 270 -6.10 -5.38 -11.51
C ILE A 270 -4.62 -4.94 -11.44
N LEU A 271 -3.90 -5.33 -10.39
CA LEU A 271 -2.45 -5.15 -10.27
C LEU A 271 -1.64 -6.07 -11.20
N ASN A 272 -2.31 -6.84 -12.05
CA ASN A 272 -1.68 -7.54 -13.15
C ASN A 272 -2.17 -7.00 -14.49
N ASN A 273 -1.30 -6.23 -15.16
CA ASN A 273 -1.53 -5.68 -16.51
C ASN A 273 -0.52 -6.22 -17.54
N GLU A 274 0.31 -7.17 -17.13
CA GLU A 274 1.13 -7.99 -18.01
C GLU A 274 0.54 -9.42 -18.01
N GLU A 275 1.03 -10.31 -18.87
CA GLU A 275 0.56 -11.71 -18.90
C GLU A 275 -0.99 -11.90 -18.98
N PRO A 276 -1.71 -11.15 -19.84
CA PRO A 276 -3.18 -11.15 -19.84
C PRO A 276 -3.77 -12.55 -20.06
N GLU A 277 -3.07 -13.41 -20.79
CA GLU A 277 -3.49 -14.79 -21.08
C GLU A 277 -3.65 -15.65 -19.81
N ILE A 278 -2.88 -15.37 -18.75
CA ILE A 278 -2.93 -16.11 -17.48
C ILE A 278 -4.12 -15.65 -16.63
N TRP A 279 -4.43 -14.36 -16.66
CA TRP A 279 -5.45 -13.74 -15.82
C TRP A 279 -6.83 -13.56 -16.48
N GLU A 280 -6.94 -13.63 -17.80
CA GLU A 280 -8.18 -13.34 -18.56
C GLU A 280 -9.37 -14.16 -18.07
N SER A 281 -9.19 -15.49 -17.95
CA SER A 281 -10.25 -16.38 -17.48
C SER A 281 -10.63 -16.11 -16.02
N TYR A 282 -9.65 -15.77 -15.18
CA TYR A 282 -9.88 -15.44 -13.77
C TYR A 282 -10.68 -14.13 -13.66
N LYS A 283 -10.19 -13.05 -14.30
CA LYS A 283 -10.86 -11.74 -14.32
C LYS A 283 -12.29 -11.83 -14.87
N SER A 284 -12.50 -12.59 -15.93
CA SER A 284 -13.84 -12.81 -16.53
C SER A 284 -14.82 -13.46 -15.56
N VAL A 285 -14.41 -14.52 -14.85
CA VAL A 285 -15.27 -15.19 -13.83
C VAL A 285 -15.60 -14.27 -12.66
N HIS A 286 -14.72 -13.33 -12.35
CA HIS A 286 -14.88 -12.36 -11.26
C HIS A 286 -15.48 -11.00 -11.71
N ASN A 287 -15.90 -10.87 -12.97
CA ASN A 287 -16.44 -9.64 -13.56
C ASN A 287 -15.50 -8.41 -13.43
N ILE A 288 -14.20 -8.64 -13.56
CA ILE A 288 -13.17 -7.59 -13.55
C ILE A 288 -12.91 -7.21 -15.00
N THR A 289 -13.31 -6.00 -15.38
CA THR A 289 -13.29 -5.53 -16.78
C THR A 289 -12.25 -4.45 -17.06
N THR A 290 -11.58 -3.95 -16.03
CA THR A 290 -10.59 -2.88 -16.15
C THR A 290 -9.19 -3.47 -16.18
N ASP A 291 -8.42 -3.10 -17.20
CA ASP A 291 -7.06 -3.62 -17.40
C ASP A 291 -5.96 -2.64 -16.96
N LYS A 292 -6.33 -1.39 -16.65
CA LYS A 292 -5.39 -0.35 -16.23
C LYS A 292 -6.06 0.70 -15.34
N VAL A 293 -5.38 1.10 -14.28
CA VAL A 293 -5.88 2.07 -13.27
C VAL A 293 -4.73 2.96 -12.80
N ALA A 294 -5.01 4.17 -12.32
CA ALA A 294 -3.98 5.05 -11.75
C ALA A 294 -3.55 4.63 -10.33
N GLY A 295 -4.30 3.72 -9.70
CA GLY A 295 -3.97 3.18 -8.40
C GLY A 295 -5.02 2.21 -7.88
N VAL A 296 -4.74 1.65 -6.71
CA VAL A 296 -5.67 0.80 -5.96
C VAL A 296 -5.84 1.32 -4.55
N ILE A 297 -7.05 1.22 -4.03
CA ILE A 297 -7.45 1.71 -2.71
C ILE A 297 -8.09 0.54 -1.95
N LEU A 298 -7.51 0.15 -0.81
CA LEU A 298 -8.07 -0.95 -0.01
C LEU A 298 -9.22 -0.48 0.88
N HIS A 299 -10.25 -1.33 0.99
CA HIS A 299 -11.40 -1.10 1.87
C HIS A 299 -11.64 -2.21 2.91
N ASP A 300 -10.82 -3.28 2.95
CA ASP A 300 -10.85 -4.30 4.00
C ASP A 300 -9.46 -4.97 4.09
N ASN A 301 -9.26 -5.78 5.13
CA ASN A 301 -8.15 -6.71 5.19
C ASN A 301 -8.36 -7.86 4.19
N LEU A 302 -7.33 -8.16 3.40
CA LEU A 302 -7.36 -9.13 2.31
C LEU A 302 -6.45 -10.32 2.64
N GLN A 303 -7.04 -11.47 2.97
CA GLN A 303 -6.29 -12.71 3.20
C GLN A 303 -6.23 -13.54 1.92
N LEU A 304 -5.02 -13.73 1.40
CA LEU A 304 -4.74 -14.41 0.15
C LEU A 304 -4.74 -15.93 0.32
N LYS A 305 -5.40 -16.62 -0.60
CA LYS A 305 -5.45 -18.08 -0.68
C LYS A 305 -5.01 -18.55 -2.07
N THR A 306 -4.65 -19.82 -2.17
CA THR A 306 -4.27 -20.42 -3.46
C THR A 306 -5.37 -20.34 -4.52
N SER A 307 -6.64 -20.34 -4.11
CA SER A 307 -7.80 -20.16 -4.99
C SER A 307 -7.92 -18.78 -5.61
N ASP A 308 -7.20 -17.80 -5.08
CA ASP A 308 -7.29 -16.40 -5.52
C ASP A 308 -6.30 -16.07 -6.66
N PHE A 309 -5.60 -17.09 -7.16
CA PHE A 309 -4.63 -16.99 -8.23
C PHE A 309 -4.91 -18.04 -9.31
N PRO A 310 -4.59 -17.74 -10.58
CA PRO A 310 -4.52 -18.73 -11.63
C PRO A 310 -3.66 -19.92 -11.21
N SER A 311 -4.14 -21.14 -11.50
CA SER A 311 -3.46 -22.38 -11.14
C SER A 311 -2.06 -22.53 -11.78
N TYR A 312 -1.75 -21.70 -12.77
CA TYR A 312 -0.45 -21.56 -13.42
C TYR A 312 0.70 -21.34 -12.41
N TYR A 313 0.48 -20.51 -11.38
CA TYR A 313 1.51 -20.10 -10.42
C TYR A 313 1.91 -21.18 -9.41
N PHE A 314 1.25 -22.33 -9.43
CA PHE A 314 1.51 -23.45 -8.53
C PHE A 314 1.94 -24.67 -9.32
N TYR A 315 2.86 -25.46 -8.76
CA TYR A 315 3.23 -26.73 -9.36
C TYR A 315 2.05 -27.69 -9.38
N GLN A 316 1.75 -28.22 -10.56
CA GLN A 316 0.69 -29.19 -10.77
C GLN A 316 1.27 -30.59 -11.00
N SER A 317 0.46 -31.62 -10.73
CA SER A 317 0.86 -33.01 -10.97
C SER A 317 1.14 -33.34 -12.45
N THR A 318 0.75 -32.44 -13.36
CA THR A 318 0.87 -32.56 -14.81
C THR A 318 2.02 -31.73 -15.41
N ASP A 319 2.74 -30.93 -14.61
CA ASP A 319 3.81 -30.07 -15.13
C ASP A 319 5.03 -30.89 -15.61
N ASP A 320 5.58 -30.54 -16.77
CA ASP A 320 6.77 -31.19 -17.35
C ASP A 320 8.01 -30.96 -16.46
N GLY A 321 8.80 -32.00 -16.22
CA GLY A 321 9.91 -31.97 -15.25
C GLY A 321 9.53 -32.37 -13.82
N VAL A 322 8.23 -32.49 -13.53
CA VAL A 322 7.72 -33.26 -12.37
C VAL A 322 7.84 -34.74 -12.70
N VAL A 323 9.04 -35.29 -12.54
CA VAL A 323 9.33 -36.67 -12.97
C VAL A 323 8.59 -37.67 -12.08
N THR A 324 7.62 -38.39 -12.63
CA THR A 324 7.16 -39.64 -11.98
C THR A 324 8.29 -40.67 -12.07
N HIS A 325 8.55 -41.39 -10.97
CA HIS A 325 9.67 -42.34 -10.73
C HIS A 325 10.06 -43.33 -11.86
N ALA A 326 9.26 -43.46 -12.93
CA ALA A 326 9.37 -44.52 -13.92
C ALA A 326 10.43 -44.31 -15.02
N SER A 327 11.04 -43.11 -15.16
CA SER A 327 11.90 -42.77 -16.31
C SER A 327 13.36 -42.41 -15.98
N LEU A 328 13.81 -42.53 -14.72
CA LEU A 328 15.13 -42.07 -14.29
C LEU A 328 16.19 -43.18 -14.14
N GLY A 329 17.45 -42.83 -14.40
CA GLY A 329 18.62 -43.67 -14.12
C GLY A 329 18.98 -43.73 -12.63
N ALA A 330 19.78 -44.72 -12.22
CA ALA A 330 20.02 -45.06 -10.82
C ALA A 330 20.59 -43.92 -9.94
N THR A 331 21.55 -43.14 -10.44
CA THR A 331 22.15 -42.00 -9.70
C THR A 331 21.20 -40.81 -9.55
N GLU A 332 20.31 -40.61 -10.53
CA GLU A 332 19.27 -39.58 -10.48
C GLU A 332 18.17 -39.96 -9.48
N LYS A 333 17.88 -41.25 -9.40
CA LYS A 333 16.98 -41.84 -8.42
C LYS A 333 17.50 -41.70 -6.99
N GLU A 334 18.80 -41.89 -6.76
CA GLU A 334 19.43 -41.72 -5.42
C GLU A 334 19.40 -40.26 -4.95
N ARG A 335 19.69 -39.29 -5.83
CA ARG A 335 19.52 -37.85 -5.51
C ARG A 335 18.07 -37.55 -5.15
N GLN A 336 17.12 -38.01 -5.95
CA GLN A 336 15.69 -37.76 -5.71
C GLN A 336 15.10 -38.53 -4.51
N GLU A 337 15.66 -39.69 -4.15
CA GLU A 337 15.35 -40.41 -2.89
C GLU A 337 15.91 -39.67 -1.67
N GLN A 338 17.02 -38.95 -1.81
CA GLN A 338 17.56 -38.05 -0.79
C GLN A 338 16.70 -36.77 -0.61
N TYR A 339 16.03 -36.31 -1.68
CA TYR A 339 15.21 -35.07 -1.72
C TYR A 339 13.68 -35.29 -1.65
N GLN A 340 13.21 -36.48 -1.25
CA GLN A 340 11.79 -36.83 -1.12
C GLN A 340 10.90 -36.36 -2.30
N ASN A 341 11.01 -37.07 -3.42
CA ASN A 341 10.19 -37.13 -4.66
C ASN A 341 8.67 -36.75 -4.72
N LYS A 342 8.05 -35.96 -3.81
CA LYS A 342 6.61 -35.58 -3.87
C LYS A 342 6.20 -34.22 -3.28
N ALA A 343 7.10 -33.40 -2.71
CA ALA A 343 6.67 -32.27 -1.86
C ALA A 343 6.31 -30.95 -2.57
N VAL A 344 6.58 -30.78 -3.88
CA VAL A 344 6.37 -29.49 -4.56
C VAL A 344 4.98 -29.29 -5.15
N VAL A 345 4.17 -30.34 -5.36
CA VAL A 345 2.81 -30.16 -5.91
C VAL A 345 1.97 -29.33 -4.95
N GLY A 346 1.42 -28.22 -5.45
CA GLY A 346 0.68 -27.25 -4.64
C GLY A 346 1.56 -26.18 -3.98
N THR A 347 2.89 -26.28 -4.07
CA THR A 347 3.79 -25.16 -3.72
C THR A 347 3.82 -24.13 -4.85
N MET A 348 4.29 -22.94 -4.54
CA MET A 348 4.47 -21.89 -5.53
C MET A 348 5.69 -22.19 -6.42
N LYS A 349 5.56 -21.89 -7.71
CA LYS A 349 6.70 -21.92 -8.64
C LYS A 349 7.66 -20.77 -8.34
N ASP A 350 8.95 -21.01 -8.51
CA ASP A 350 9.96 -19.95 -8.48
C ASP A 350 10.02 -19.17 -9.81
N ASN A 351 10.63 -17.97 -9.79
CA ASN A 351 10.73 -17.03 -10.93
C ASN A 351 9.40 -16.46 -11.45
N GLU A 352 8.32 -16.59 -10.69
CA GLU A 352 7.00 -16.09 -11.06
C GLU A 352 6.71 -14.71 -10.47
N THR A 353 5.85 -13.94 -11.14
CA THR A 353 5.34 -12.67 -10.63
C THR A 353 3.82 -12.72 -10.53
N PHE A 354 3.29 -12.72 -9.31
CA PHE A 354 1.85 -12.92 -9.09
C PHE A 354 1.05 -11.68 -9.51
N TYR A 355 1.48 -10.50 -9.08
CA TYR A 355 0.94 -9.22 -9.53
C TYR A 355 2.02 -8.42 -10.25
N TYR A 356 2.00 -8.46 -11.58
CA TYR A 356 2.93 -7.73 -12.45
C TYR A 356 2.26 -6.48 -13.01
N TYR A 357 2.72 -5.31 -12.57
CA TYR A 357 2.30 -4.03 -13.13
C TYR A 357 3.42 -3.35 -13.92
N ASN A 358 3.24 -3.19 -15.22
CA ASN A 358 4.12 -2.44 -16.10
C ASN A 358 3.54 -1.03 -16.35
N LEU A 359 4.31 -0.02 -15.96
CA LEU A 359 3.96 1.38 -16.13
C LEU A 359 4.26 1.84 -17.56
N ALA A 360 3.38 2.68 -18.09
CA ALA A 360 3.64 3.47 -19.28
C ALA A 360 4.56 4.65 -18.95
N LYS A 361 5.11 5.26 -20.01
CA LYS A 361 5.96 6.43 -19.91
C LYS A 361 5.24 7.58 -19.17
N ASP A 362 5.93 8.16 -18.19
CA ASP A 362 5.46 9.28 -17.36
C ASP A 362 4.20 8.96 -16.52
N GLU A 363 3.85 7.68 -16.34
CA GLU A 363 2.73 7.23 -15.50
C GLU A 363 3.05 7.32 -14.01
N SER A 364 2.04 7.64 -13.20
CA SER A 364 2.10 7.50 -11.75
C SER A 364 1.12 6.44 -11.30
N PHE A 365 1.55 5.55 -10.40
CA PHE A 365 0.74 4.49 -9.84
C PHE A 365 0.74 4.56 -8.31
N ASN A 366 -0.43 4.43 -7.67
CA ASN A 366 -0.54 4.53 -6.22
C ASN A 366 -1.20 3.30 -5.61
N ILE A 367 -0.65 2.79 -4.51
CA ILE A 367 -1.34 1.90 -3.58
C ILE A 367 -1.68 2.70 -2.33
N TYR A 368 -2.97 2.84 -2.05
CA TYR A 368 -3.48 3.37 -0.80
C TYR A 368 -4.01 2.21 0.05
N GLY A 369 -3.19 1.76 0.99
CA GLY A 369 -3.54 0.65 1.87
C GLY A 369 -4.64 0.99 2.88
N ASN A 370 -4.91 2.29 3.13
CA ASN A 370 -5.93 2.74 4.08
C ASN A 370 -5.79 2.08 5.47
N TYR A 371 -4.55 1.76 5.86
CA TYR A 371 -4.19 1.03 7.08
C TYR A 371 -4.69 -0.42 7.12
N PHE A 372 -5.13 -0.99 6.00
CA PHE A 372 -5.54 -2.39 5.89
C PHE A 372 -4.37 -3.30 5.56
N THR A 373 -4.61 -4.60 5.74
CA THR A 373 -3.62 -5.66 5.57
C THR A 373 -3.84 -6.43 4.27
N ILE A 374 -2.77 -6.69 3.54
CA ILE A 374 -2.69 -7.80 2.58
C ILE A 374 -1.92 -8.94 3.25
N ASP A 375 -2.57 -10.08 3.44
CA ASP A 375 -2.06 -11.22 4.19
C ASP A 375 -1.80 -12.41 3.27
N ALA A 376 -0.54 -12.63 2.93
CA ALA A 376 -0.03 -13.77 2.18
C ALA A 376 0.43 -14.92 3.10
N SER A 377 0.30 -14.82 4.43
CA SER A 377 0.96 -15.75 5.36
C SER A 377 0.42 -17.18 5.31
N THR A 378 -0.77 -17.36 4.74
CA THR A 378 -1.38 -18.68 4.54
C THR A 378 -1.06 -19.31 3.19
N LEU A 379 -0.37 -18.58 2.31
CA LEU A 379 0.04 -19.11 1.03
C LEU A 379 1.15 -20.15 1.20
N PRO A 380 1.21 -21.18 0.34
CA PRO A 380 2.33 -22.10 0.35
C PRO A 380 3.62 -21.36 -0.01
N VAL A 381 4.73 -21.90 0.47
CA VAL A 381 6.08 -21.43 0.16
C VAL A 381 6.46 -21.70 -1.30
N VAL A 382 7.52 -21.06 -1.76
CA VAL A 382 8.12 -21.19 -3.10
C VAL A 382 9.09 -22.36 -3.12
N SER A 383 9.08 -23.16 -4.19
CA SER A 383 10.05 -24.24 -4.40
C SER A 383 10.80 -24.03 -5.71
N ASP A 384 12.11 -24.34 -5.74
CA ASP A 384 12.94 -24.35 -6.95
C ASP A 384 13.65 -25.71 -7.13
N TYR A 385 13.91 -26.08 -8.40
CA TYR A 385 14.55 -27.31 -8.84
C TYR A 385 16.10 -27.26 -8.83
N GLY A 386 16.74 -26.34 -8.10
CA GLY A 386 18.21 -26.38 -7.99
C GLY A 386 18.95 -25.16 -7.45
N PHE A 387 18.29 -24.09 -6.99
CA PHE A 387 18.96 -22.92 -6.37
C PHE A 387 18.57 -22.67 -4.91
N ASP A 388 19.54 -22.16 -4.15
CA ASP A 388 19.38 -21.65 -2.79
C ASP A 388 18.91 -20.19 -2.82
N GLY A 389 17.64 -19.95 -3.17
CA GLY A 389 17.01 -18.61 -3.10
C GLY A 389 15.64 -18.56 -3.77
N SER A 390 14.78 -17.60 -3.39
CA SER A 390 13.55 -17.32 -4.13
C SER A 390 13.68 -16.09 -5.01
N ASN A 391 13.21 -16.22 -6.26
CA ASN A 391 13.03 -15.16 -7.24
C ASN A 391 11.56 -14.89 -7.57
N SER A 392 10.63 -15.55 -6.87
CA SER A 392 9.20 -15.28 -7.01
C SER A 392 8.78 -14.09 -6.15
N GLN A 393 7.94 -13.23 -6.72
CA GLN A 393 7.48 -12.00 -6.08
C GLN A 393 5.96 -11.90 -6.06
N LEU A 394 5.43 -11.40 -4.95
CA LEU A 394 4.02 -11.08 -4.85
C LEU A 394 3.69 -9.89 -5.74
N PHE A 395 4.41 -8.78 -5.57
CA PHE A 395 4.23 -7.56 -6.38
C PHE A 395 5.49 -7.22 -7.16
N LYS A 396 5.33 -6.89 -8.44
CA LYS A 396 6.37 -6.30 -9.27
C LYS A 396 5.87 -5.07 -10.00
N PHE A 397 6.59 -3.96 -9.82
CA PHE A 397 6.35 -2.73 -10.57
C PHE A 397 7.52 -2.45 -11.50
N VAL A 398 7.24 -2.40 -12.80
CA VAL A 398 8.24 -2.12 -13.83
C VAL A 398 7.97 -0.77 -14.47
N SER A 399 8.98 0.10 -14.52
CA SER A 399 8.90 1.39 -15.22
C SER A 399 9.98 1.52 -16.30
N PRO A 400 9.69 1.19 -17.57
CA PRO A 400 10.70 1.12 -18.61
C PRO A 400 11.21 2.50 -19.09
N GLU A 401 10.41 3.57 -19.02
CA GLU A 401 10.78 4.89 -19.58
C GLU A 401 10.10 6.07 -18.86
N GLY A 402 10.74 7.25 -18.86
CA GLY A 402 10.12 8.51 -18.43
C GLY A 402 10.25 8.85 -16.93
N ASN A 403 9.54 9.89 -16.51
CA ASN A 403 9.41 10.34 -15.12
C ASN A 403 8.20 9.67 -14.48
N THR A 404 8.29 8.37 -14.20
CA THR A 404 7.21 7.63 -13.54
C THR A 404 7.30 7.74 -12.02
N ASN A 405 6.18 7.50 -11.34
CA ASN A 405 6.17 7.44 -9.87
C ASN A 405 5.37 6.24 -9.40
N VAL A 406 5.88 5.50 -8.42
CA VAL A 406 5.13 4.46 -7.72
C VAL A 406 5.11 4.81 -6.23
N ASN A 407 3.93 5.02 -5.68
CA ASN A 407 3.76 5.32 -4.26
C ASN A 407 2.97 4.21 -3.58
N ILE A 408 3.51 3.67 -2.50
CA ILE A 408 2.86 2.66 -1.67
C ILE A 408 2.71 3.26 -0.27
N THR A 409 1.47 3.43 0.18
CA THR A 409 1.17 4.19 1.39
C THR A 409 0.19 3.47 2.31
N ASP A 410 0.40 3.61 3.61
CA ASP A 410 -0.53 3.17 4.67
C ASP A 410 -0.94 1.69 4.54
N LEU A 411 0.02 0.80 4.24
CA LEU A 411 -0.22 -0.63 3.97
C LEU A 411 0.43 -1.53 5.02
N ASN A 412 -0.30 -2.53 5.49
CA ASN A 412 0.28 -3.65 6.24
C ASN A 412 0.39 -4.88 5.32
N LEU A 413 1.54 -5.55 5.31
CA LEU A 413 1.83 -6.68 4.44
C LEU A 413 2.41 -7.84 5.23
N LEU A 414 1.76 -9.00 5.18
CA LEU A 414 2.20 -10.24 5.83
C LEU A 414 2.59 -11.28 4.78
N GLY A 415 3.75 -11.91 4.93
CA GLY A 415 4.32 -12.84 3.97
C GLY A 415 4.26 -14.30 4.40
N ASN A 416 4.58 -15.19 3.46
CA ASN A 416 4.49 -16.65 3.60
C ASN A 416 5.78 -17.31 4.13
N SER A 417 6.77 -16.54 4.57
CA SER A 417 8.08 -17.07 4.96
C SER A 417 8.67 -16.30 6.14
N LEU A 418 8.43 -16.82 7.34
CA LEU A 418 8.99 -16.28 8.57
C LEU A 418 10.35 -16.89 8.88
N ASN A 419 11.23 -16.08 9.43
CA ASN A 419 12.44 -16.57 10.07
C ASN A 419 12.11 -17.37 11.34
N TYR A 420 12.67 -18.57 11.48
CA TYR A 420 12.53 -19.41 12.67
C TYR A 420 13.88 -19.57 13.38
N ILE A 421 14.11 -18.79 14.44
CA ILE A 421 15.32 -18.88 15.27
C ILE A 421 15.08 -19.79 16.49
N GLY A 422 15.01 -21.11 16.26
CA GLY A 422 14.80 -22.14 17.29
C GLY A 422 16.03 -23.04 17.50
N THR A 423 16.29 -23.45 18.75
CA THR A 423 17.27 -24.49 19.10
C THR A 423 16.56 -25.85 19.20
N GLY A 424 16.66 -26.72 18.18
CA GLY A 424 16.15 -28.11 18.26
C GLY A 424 15.36 -28.58 17.04
N SER A 425 14.55 -29.64 17.23
CA SER A 425 13.74 -30.36 16.22
C SER A 425 12.71 -29.51 15.46
N GLU A 426 12.60 -28.21 15.75
CA GLU A 426 11.80 -27.27 14.96
C GLU A 426 12.47 -26.90 13.64
N ARG A 427 13.80 -27.11 13.52
CA ARG A 427 14.53 -27.12 12.24
C ARG A 427 14.02 -28.25 11.31
N GLU A 428 13.38 -29.30 11.85
CA GLU A 428 12.89 -30.46 11.08
C GLU A 428 11.64 -30.19 10.23
N LEU A 429 10.99 -29.02 10.35
CA LEU A 429 9.88 -28.63 9.46
C LEU A 429 10.33 -27.87 8.21
N ALA A 430 11.60 -27.48 8.09
CA ALA A 430 12.13 -26.87 6.87
C ALA A 430 13.44 -27.55 6.42
N PRO A 431 13.42 -28.86 6.10
CA PRO A 431 14.54 -29.48 5.40
C PRO A 431 14.55 -28.93 3.96
N ASN A 432 15.59 -28.19 3.63
CA ASN A 432 16.17 -28.01 2.29
C ASN A 432 15.17 -27.77 1.14
N ASN A 433 15.05 -26.51 0.68
CA ASN A 433 14.44 -26.06 -0.59
C ASN A 433 13.02 -25.45 -0.53
N MET A 434 12.71 -24.60 0.46
CA MET A 434 11.50 -23.78 0.38
C MET A 434 11.81 -22.29 0.60
N GLY A 435 11.87 -21.55 -0.51
CA GLY A 435 11.93 -20.09 -0.49
C GLY A 435 10.59 -19.48 -0.11
N GLY A 436 10.58 -18.23 0.35
CA GLY A 436 9.35 -17.43 0.48
C GLY A 436 9.15 -16.53 -0.72
N LEU A 437 8.00 -15.88 -0.82
CA LEU A 437 7.84 -14.78 -1.78
C LEU A 437 8.77 -13.62 -1.40
N ILE A 438 9.18 -12.86 -2.42
CA ILE A 438 9.61 -11.47 -2.30
C ILE A 438 8.34 -10.62 -2.19
N GLY A 439 8.26 -9.73 -1.20
CA GLY A 439 7.08 -8.86 -1.03
C GLY A 439 6.90 -7.91 -2.21
N PHE A 440 7.83 -6.97 -2.37
CA PHE A 440 7.87 -6.03 -3.48
C PHE A 440 9.18 -6.10 -4.24
N LYS A 441 9.08 -6.28 -5.56
CA LYS A 441 10.18 -6.06 -6.50
C LYS A 441 9.92 -4.80 -7.33
N LEU A 442 10.81 -3.84 -7.29
CA LEU A 442 10.61 -2.53 -7.92
C LEU A 442 11.75 -2.26 -8.91
N SER A 443 11.45 -2.16 -10.21
CA SER A 443 12.49 -2.20 -11.27
C SER A 443 12.22 -1.23 -12.42
N SER A 444 13.26 -0.68 -13.06
CA SER A 444 13.12 0.22 -14.22
C SER A 444 13.39 -0.47 -15.55
N GLU A 445 13.54 -1.79 -15.57
CA GLU A 445 13.80 -2.52 -16.81
C GLU A 445 12.76 -3.63 -17.00
N LYS A 446 12.17 -3.66 -18.20
CA LYS A 446 11.58 -4.89 -18.74
C LYS A 446 12.75 -5.83 -19.04
N HIS A 447 12.65 -7.10 -18.67
CA HIS A 447 13.72 -8.10 -18.87
C HIS A 447 14.23 -8.04 -20.33
N ASN A 448 15.54 -7.93 -20.54
CA ASN A 448 16.24 -7.96 -21.84
C ASN A 448 16.27 -6.69 -22.73
N VAL A 449 16.11 -5.49 -22.17
CA VAL A 449 16.30 -4.24 -22.96
C VAL A 449 17.77 -3.78 -22.86
N THR A 450 18.47 -3.77 -24.01
CA THR A 450 19.88 -3.33 -24.16
C THR A 450 20.05 -1.82 -24.33
N ASP A 451 19.00 -1.03 -24.14
CA ASP A 451 19.09 0.43 -24.26
C ASP A 451 19.81 1.02 -23.04
N THR A 452 20.99 1.57 -23.30
CA THR A 452 21.98 2.01 -22.33
C THR A 452 21.83 3.49 -21.95
N ASN A 453 20.88 4.25 -22.50
CA ASN A 453 20.88 5.71 -22.30
C ASN A 453 19.53 6.45 -22.21
N ALA A 454 18.38 5.78 -22.22
CA ALA A 454 17.09 6.47 -22.01
C ALA A 454 16.86 6.78 -20.51
N SER A 455 16.38 7.99 -20.21
CA SER A 455 16.20 8.57 -18.87
C SER A 455 15.38 7.68 -17.91
N ARG A 456 16.06 7.02 -16.98
CA ARG A 456 15.46 6.18 -15.91
C ARG A 456 15.20 7.01 -14.66
N VAL A 457 14.07 7.69 -14.62
CA VAL A 457 13.71 8.66 -13.57
C VAL A 457 12.47 8.18 -12.82
N ALA A 458 12.37 6.88 -12.57
CA ALA A 458 11.25 6.34 -11.82
C ALA A 458 11.47 6.60 -10.32
N ALA A 459 10.60 7.38 -9.70
CA ALA A 459 10.64 7.59 -8.27
C ALA A 459 9.73 6.55 -7.58
N TYR A 460 10.29 5.81 -6.64
CA TYR A 460 9.54 4.87 -5.83
C TYR A 460 9.55 5.35 -4.39
N THR A 461 8.35 5.50 -3.82
CA THR A 461 8.16 5.89 -2.43
C THR A 461 7.34 4.83 -1.72
N VAL A 462 7.90 4.26 -0.66
CA VAL A 462 7.19 3.41 0.29
C VAL A 462 7.08 4.22 1.57
N ASP A 463 5.89 4.71 1.90
CA ASP A 463 5.65 5.56 3.07
C ASP A 463 4.64 4.92 4.01
N ASN A 464 4.98 4.82 5.29
CA ASN A 464 4.09 4.33 6.33
C ASN A 464 3.58 2.91 6.05
N VAL A 465 4.51 1.99 5.75
CA VAL A 465 4.22 0.59 5.44
C VAL A 465 4.81 -0.31 6.53
N ILE A 466 4.06 -1.34 6.92
CA ILE A 466 4.53 -2.43 7.77
C ILE A 466 4.64 -3.68 6.89
N ALA A 467 5.82 -4.30 6.84
CA ALA A 467 6.06 -5.52 6.08
C ALA A 467 6.69 -6.60 6.97
N LYS A 468 6.16 -7.82 6.91
CA LYS A 468 6.60 -8.91 7.79
C LYS A 468 6.62 -10.25 7.09
N GLY A 469 7.67 -11.05 7.31
CA GLY A 469 7.63 -12.48 7.04
C GLY A 469 7.64 -12.88 5.56
N PHE A 470 8.35 -12.14 4.72
CA PHE A 470 8.70 -12.61 3.38
C PHE A 470 10.11 -13.22 3.36
N PHE A 471 10.46 -13.87 2.25
CA PHE A 471 11.86 -14.23 2.00
C PHE A 471 12.75 -12.99 2.08
N MET A 472 12.28 -11.94 1.42
CA MET A 472 12.68 -10.56 1.62
C MET A 472 11.48 -9.64 1.39
N ASN A 473 11.39 -8.57 2.18
CA ASN A 473 10.25 -7.66 2.08
C ASN A 473 10.37 -6.77 0.83
N PHE A 474 11.55 -6.24 0.56
CA PHE A 474 11.78 -5.28 -0.52
C PHE A 474 13.02 -5.60 -1.35
N MET A 475 12.86 -5.63 -2.67
CA MET A 475 13.92 -5.81 -3.66
C MET A 475 13.88 -4.67 -4.70
N PRO A 476 14.43 -3.49 -4.36
CA PRO A 476 14.67 -2.43 -5.33
C PRO A 476 15.81 -2.79 -6.29
N GLU A 477 15.61 -2.55 -7.60
CA GLU A 477 16.61 -2.86 -8.62
C GLU A 477 16.70 -1.81 -9.74
N ARG A 478 17.93 -1.59 -10.25
CA ARG A 478 18.26 -0.89 -11.51
C ARG A 478 17.84 0.59 -11.61
N GLN A 479 17.62 1.29 -10.50
CA GLN A 479 17.25 2.72 -10.50
C GLN A 479 18.42 3.70 -10.34
N LYS A 480 18.43 4.74 -11.18
CA LYS A 480 19.32 5.90 -11.03
C LYS A 480 18.78 6.96 -10.06
N THR A 481 17.46 7.02 -9.92
CA THR A 481 16.73 7.82 -8.92
C THR A 481 16.66 7.10 -7.58
N GLN A 482 16.58 7.86 -6.50
CA GLN A 482 16.56 7.32 -5.13
C GLN A 482 15.18 6.72 -4.81
N PHE A 483 15.14 5.43 -4.46
CA PHE A 483 14.05 4.79 -3.72
C PHE A 483 13.97 5.38 -2.32
N LYS A 484 12.78 5.76 -1.89
CA LYS A 484 12.55 6.32 -0.55
C LYS A 484 11.68 5.39 0.26
N PHE A 485 12.22 4.91 1.36
CA PHE A 485 11.46 4.26 2.42
C PHE A 485 11.34 5.28 3.54
N LYS A 486 10.11 5.64 3.88
CA LYS A 486 9.81 6.61 4.91
C LYS A 486 8.82 6.03 5.89
N ASN A 487 9.05 6.13 7.19
CA ASN A 487 8.12 5.60 8.19
C ASN A 487 7.83 4.09 7.97
N VAL A 488 8.81 3.29 7.53
CA VAL A 488 8.60 1.88 7.19
C VAL A 488 9.05 0.99 8.34
N LYS A 489 8.23 0.00 8.67
CA LYS A 489 8.56 -1.08 9.60
C LYS A 489 8.76 -2.39 8.83
N SER A 490 9.88 -3.07 9.04
CA SER A 490 10.22 -4.33 8.36
C SER A 490 10.68 -5.37 9.38
N PHE A 491 10.00 -6.52 9.43
CA PHE A 491 10.24 -7.52 10.47
C PHE A 491 10.32 -8.96 9.94
N ASP A 492 11.03 -9.80 10.69
CA ASP A 492 10.94 -11.27 10.66
C ASP A 492 11.13 -11.92 9.28
N THR A 493 11.92 -11.30 8.39
CA THR A 493 12.18 -11.85 7.05
C THR A 493 13.07 -13.08 7.13
N TYR A 494 12.81 -14.10 6.30
CA TYR A 494 13.64 -15.31 6.26
C TYR A 494 15.10 -15.03 5.87
N GLY A 495 15.35 -14.18 4.87
CA GLY A 495 16.69 -13.79 4.46
C GLY A 495 17.06 -12.40 4.99
N ASN A 496 16.68 -11.38 4.24
CA ASN A 496 17.03 -9.98 4.49
C ASN A 496 15.82 -9.07 4.25
N SER A 497 15.79 -7.89 4.86
CA SER A 497 14.69 -6.95 4.66
C SER A 497 14.79 -6.22 3.32
N LEU A 498 15.99 -5.78 2.94
CA LEU A 498 16.28 -5.05 1.71
C LEU A 498 17.36 -5.74 0.90
N PHE A 499 17.07 -6.05 -0.36
CA PHE A 499 18.06 -6.55 -1.30
C PHE A 499 18.30 -5.53 -2.41
N LEU A 500 19.49 -4.93 -2.46
CA LEU A 500 19.85 -3.93 -3.46
C LEU A 500 20.63 -4.61 -4.59
N ASP A 501 19.99 -4.82 -5.74
CA ASP A 501 20.64 -5.37 -6.94
C ASP A 501 21.01 -4.25 -7.92
N ARG A 502 22.25 -4.30 -8.45
CA ARG A 502 22.82 -3.37 -9.46
C ARG A 502 22.64 -1.89 -9.14
N GLN A 503 22.60 -0.98 -10.12
CA GLN A 503 22.58 0.47 -9.83
C GLN A 503 21.29 0.84 -9.09
N THR A 504 21.34 0.96 -7.77
CA THR A 504 20.16 1.18 -6.94
C THR A 504 20.51 2.16 -5.83
N LYS A 505 19.76 3.27 -5.75
CA LYS A 505 19.92 4.29 -4.72
C LYS A 505 18.75 4.21 -3.74
N VAL A 506 19.01 4.13 -2.44
CA VAL A 506 18.00 4.00 -1.39
C VAL A 506 18.23 5.03 -0.28
N ALA A 507 17.15 5.60 0.24
CA ALA A 507 17.11 6.31 1.52
C ALA A 507 16.13 5.62 2.47
N LEU A 508 16.55 5.43 3.73
CA LEU A 508 15.70 5.04 4.84
C LEU A 508 15.53 6.24 5.78
N GLU A 509 14.30 6.73 5.89
CA GLU A 509 13.93 7.91 6.67
C GLU A 509 12.92 7.54 7.75
N ASN A 510 13.28 7.66 9.04
CA ASN A 510 12.43 7.29 10.17
C ASN A 510 11.85 5.86 10.06
N CYS A 511 12.70 4.88 9.76
CA CYS A 511 12.31 3.49 9.57
C CYS A 511 12.63 2.62 10.80
N GLN A 512 12.13 1.38 10.84
CA GLN A 512 12.49 0.38 11.85
C GLN A 512 12.58 -0.99 11.19
N PHE A 513 13.80 -1.53 11.08
CA PHE A 513 14.06 -2.78 10.37
C PHE A 513 14.70 -3.76 11.35
N THR A 514 14.05 -4.89 11.67
CA THR A 514 14.61 -5.84 12.65
C THR A 514 14.36 -7.31 12.32
N ARG A 515 15.19 -8.18 12.93
CA ARG A 515 15.00 -9.65 12.98
C ARG A 515 14.98 -10.36 11.62
N SER A 516 15.84 -9.93 10.69
CA SER A 516 16.08 -10.70 9.46
C SER A 516 16.89 -11.97 9.74
N GLY A 517 16.65 -13.06 8.98
CA GLY A 517 17.43 -14.31 9.04
C GLY A 517 18.76 -14.24 8.30
N GLY A 518 19.40 -13.09 8.35
CA GLY A 518 20.62 -12.69 7.65
C GLY A 518 20.88 -11.21 7.89
N PRO A 519 21.89 -10.62 7.22
CA PRO A 519 22.08 -9.18 7.22
C PRO A 519 20.76 -8.45 6.88
N LEU A 520 20.42 -7.37 7.59
CA LEU A 520 19.17 -6.63 7.28
C LEU A 520 19.16 -6.17 5.82
N ILE A 521 20.31 -5.73 5.33
CA ILE A 521 20.50 -5.18 4.00
C ILE A 521 21.61 -5.93 3.28
N ILE A 522 21.31 -6.39 2.07
CA ILE A 522 22.31 -7.00 1.20
C ILE A 522 22.46 -6.11 -0.03
N THR A 523 23.70 -5.84 -0.40
CA THR A 523 24.01 -5.19 -1.68
C THR A 523 24.77 -6.18 -2.54
N GLN A 524 24.26 -6.47 -3.73
CA GLN A 524 24.90 -7.35 -4.71
C GLN A 524 25.07 -6.63 -6.04
N TYR A 525 26.18 -6.90 -6.72
CA TYR A 525 26.45 -6.37 -8.06
C TYR A 525 26.33 -7.45 -9.14
N THR A 526 25.62 -7.14 -10.24
CA THR A 526 25.61 -7.96 -11.47
C THR A 526 25.72 -7.12 -12.76
N TRP A 527 26.74 -7.45 -13.59
CA TRP A 527 26.96 -7.07 -15.02
C TRP A 527 26.92 -5.58 -15.45
N THR A 528 28.03 -5.11 -16.04
CA THR A 528 28.10 -3.85 -16.82
C THR A 528 28.79 -4.06 -18.16
N GLU A 529 28.05 -4.34 -19.22
CA GLU A 529 28.46 -3.82 -20.54
C GLU A 529 27.74 -2.49 -20.76
N GLY A 530 28.51 -1.42 -21.06
CA GLY A 530 27.96 -0.12 -21.49
C GLY A 530 27.85 0.98 -20.43
N TYR A 531 28.08 0.70 -19.15
CA TYR A 531 27.97 1.68 -18.06
C TYR A 531 29.34 2.30 -17.75
N THR A 532 29.56 3.53 -18.20
CA THR A 532 30.86 4.21 -18.14
C THR A 532 30.80 5.56 -17.41
N THR A 533 29.68 5.88 -16.76
CA THR A 533 29.47 7.18 -16.10
C THR A 533 29.65 7.10 -14.58
N GLU A 534 29.93 8.25 -13.96
CA GLU A 534 30.19 8.40 -12.52
C GLU A 534 28.96 8.09 -11.64
N ASP A 535 27.76 7.97 -12.23
CA ASP A 535 26.47 7.80 -11.56
C ASP A 535 25.98 6.35 -11.40
N ASP A 536 26.75 5.36 -11.86
CA ASP A 536 26.35 3.95 -11.91
C ASP A 536 26.80 3.15 -10.66
N TYR A 537 26.38 3.57 -9.46
CA TYR A 537 26.73 2.93 -8.17
C TYR A 537 25.51 2.65 -7.29
N ILE A 538 25.63 1.70 -6.35
CA ILE A 538 24.65 1.48 -5.28
C ILE A 538 24.87 2.54 -4.20
N SER A 539 23.82 3.23 -3.79
CA SER A 539 23.89 4.13 -2.63
C SER A 539 22.84 3.75 -1.60
N LEU A 540 23.21 3.73 -0.34
CA LEU A 540 22.28 3.57 0.77
C LEU A 540 22.54 4.65 1.80
N ASP A 541 21.50 5.40 2.15
CA ASP A 541 21.52 6.42 3.19
C ASP A 541 20.51 6.02 4.28
N ILE A 542 20.98 5.95 5.52
CA ILE A 542 20.18 5.60 6.70
C ILE A 542 20.24 6.78 7.67
N ASP A 543 19.09 7.38 7.98
CA ASP A 543 19.03 8.52 8.88
C ASP A 543 19.17 8.13 10.37
N SER A 544 19.44 9.13 11.22
CA SER A 544 19.58 8.93 12.66
C SER A 544 18.29 8.38 13.29
N ALA A 545 17.12 8.85 12.85
CA ALA A 545 15.83 8.38 13.37
C ALA A 545 15.63 6.88 13.13
N THR A 546 16.07 6.36 11.97
CA THR A 546 16.01 4.92 11.67
C THR A 546 16.86 4.09 12.64
N ILE A 547 18.01 4.62 13.06
CA ILE A 547 18.87 3.99 14.06
C ILE A 547 18.24 4.08 15.47
N GLU A 548 17.72 5.26 15.84
CA GLU A 548 17.05 5.50 17.12
C GLU A 548 15.81 4.62 17.32
N ASN A 549 15.12 4.25 16.23
CA ASN A 549 13.99 3.32 16.24
C ASN A 549 14.40 1.84 16.48
N GLY A 550 15.69 1.55 16.70
CA GLY A 550 16.17 0.22 17.07
C GLY A 550 16.37 -0.71 15.87
N THR A 551 16.83 -0.21 14.73
CA THR A 551 17.13 -1.02 13.54
C THR A 551 18.33 -1.94 13.77
N GLU A 552 18.13 -3.27 13.70
CA GLU A 552 19.14 -4.30 14.04
C GLU A 552 18.88 -5.70 13.42
N SER A 553 19.95 -6.45 13.09
CA SER A 553 19.90 -7.89 12.79
C SER A 553 20.84 -8.66 13.70
N TRP A 554 20.33 -9.17 14.81
CA TRP A 554 21.12 -10.05 15.67
C TRP A 554 21.13 -11.47 15.12
N LEU A 555 22.31 -11.91 14.66
CA LEU A 555 22.54 -13.18 14.01
C LEU A 555 23.42 -14.10 14.85
N TYR A 556 23.13 -15.40 14.85
CA TYR A 556 23.80 -16.44 15.64
C TYR A 556 24.78 -17.29 14.84
N GLY A 557 24.91 -17.04 13.52
CA GLY A 557 25.71 -17.90 12.63
C GLY A 557 25.03 -19.23 12.31
N LEU A 558 23.77 -19.38 12.72
CA LEU A 558 22.95 -20.60 12.54
C LEU A 558 21.91 -20.42 11.44
N GLU A 559 21.71 -19.19 10.98
CA GLU A 559 20.77 -18.81 9.95
C GLU A 559 21.17 -19.45 8.62
N SER A 560 20.17 -19.92 7.85
CA SER A 560 20.39 -20.54 6.54
C SER A 560 21.16 -19.63 5.58
N TRP A 561 21.07 -18.31 5.75
CA TRP A 561 21.84 -17.34 4.98
C TRP A 561 23.36 -17.60 5.02
N PHE A 562 23.96 -17.90 6.18
CA PHE A 562 25.41 -18.15 6.26
C PHE A 562 25.82 -19.40 5.50
N GLU A 563 24.99 -20.43 5.51
CA GLU A 563 25.23 -21.67 4.78
C GLU A 563 25.07 -21.48 3.27
N SER A 564 23.94 -20.91 2.82
CA SER A 564 23.61 -20.70 1.40
C SER A 564 24.63 -19.83 0.67
N TYR A 565 25.28 -18.91 1.37
CA TYR A 565 26.27 -18.00 0.78
C TYR A 565 27.72 -18.39 1.10
N GLY A 566 27.97 -19.50 1.82
CA GLY A 566 29.32 -20.00 2.09
C GLY A 566 30.11 -19.20 3.13
N TYR A 567 29.42 -18.49 4.04
CA TYR A 567 30.00 -17.60 5.05
C TYR A 567 29.90 -18.13 6.50
N ALA A 568 29.64 -19.43 6.68
CA ALA A 568 29.56 -20.03 8.01
C ALA A 568 30.86 -19.87 8.83
N ASP A 569 32.02 -20.01 8.20
CA ASP A 569 33.33 -19.83 8.84
C ASP A 569 33.63 -18.36 9.18
N ASP A 570 33.01 -17.42 8.47
CA ASP A 570 33.16 -15.98 8.72
C ASP A 570 32.52 -15.56 10.03
N PHE A 571 31.35 -16.10 10.39
CA PHE A 571 30.72 -15.81 11.68
C PHE A 571 31.66 -16.12 12.85
N ALA A 572 32.25 -17.32 12.87
CA ALA A 572 33.18 -17.72 13.93
C ALA A 572 34.42 -16.81 13.97
N SER A 573 34.88 -16.38 12.81
CA SER A 573 35.99 -15.44 12.69
C SER A 573 35.63 -14.06 13.25
N ILE A 574 34.46 -13.52 12.93
CA ILE A 574 33.95 -12.24 13.46
C ILE A 574 33.82 -12.31 14.98
N VAL A 575 33.28 -13.42 15.52
CA VAL A 575 33.19 -13.62 16.97
C VAL A 575 34.58 -13.61 17.62
N ALA A 576 35.57 -14.24 17.01
CA ALA A 576 36.95 -14.24 17.52
C ALA A 576 37.59 -12.83 17.53
N LEU A 577 37.20 -11.95 16.61
CA LEU A 577 37.67 -10.57 16.56
C LEU A 577 37.21 -9.72 17.75
N ASN A 578 36.17 -10.13 18.46
CA ASN A 578 35.68 -9.42 19.64
C ASN A 578 36.76 -9.27 20.73
N ALA A 579 37.64 -10.26 20.90
CA ALA A 579 38.75 -10.17 21.84
C ALA A 579 39.73 -9.05 21.47
N VAL A 580 39.93 -8.80 20.17
CA VAL A 580 40.75 -7.69 19.68
C VAL A 580 40.07 -6.37 20.00
N LEU A 581 38.80 -6.19 19.63
CA LEU A 581 38.04 -4.95 19.89
C LEU A 581 37.99 -4.62 21.40
N ASN A 582 37.77 -5.63 22.24
CA ASN A 582 37.81 -5.50 23.71
C ASN A 582 39.18 -5.00 24.20
N GLY A 583 40.28 -5.41 23.57
CA GLY A 583 41.63 -4.95 23.88
C GLY A 583 41.85 -3.46 23.61
N TYR A 584 41.03 -2.86 22.75
CA TYR A 584 40.98 -1.41 22.48
C TYR A 584 39.91 -0.69 23.31
N GLY A 585 39.28 -1.37 24.28
CA GLY A 585 38.27 -0.79 25.17
C GLY A 585 36.87 -0.72 24.59
N ILE A 586 36.64 -1.40 23.46
CA ILE A 586 35.40 -1.36 22.69
C ILE A 586 34.62 -2.65 22.92
N LYS A 587 33.34 -2.53 23.30
CA LYS A 587 32.51 -3.67 23.68
C LYS A 587 31.13 -3.61 22.99
N GLY A 588 30.44 -4.74 22.94
CA GLY A 588 29.03 -4.82 22.52
C GLY A 588 28.79 -5.26 21.07
N TYR A 589 29.82 -5.58 20.30
CA TYR A 589 29.69 -6.09 18.92
C TYR A 589 29.39 -7.59 18.86
N VAL A 590 29.80 -8.33 19.90
CA VAL A 590 29.35 -9.69 20.15
C VAL A 590 28.65 -9.72 21.49
N VAL A 591 27.44 -10.25 21.49
CA VAL A 591 26.61 -10.46 22.69
C VAL A 591 26.42 -11.95 22.88
N ASN A 592 26.51 -12.44 24.11
CA ASN A 592 26.20 -13.83 24.42
C ASN A 592 24.75 -13.94 24.93
N ASP A 593 23.91 -14.71 24.24
CA ASP A 593 22.50 -14.91 24.56
C ASP A 593 22.27 -16.23 25.33
N GLY A 594 23.24 -16.60 26.18
CA GLY A 594 23.19 -17.79 27.01
C GLY A 594 23.05 -19.09 26.20
N ALA A 595 21.84 -19.63 26.15
CA ALA A 595 21.55 -20.94 25.53
C ALA A 595 21.70 -20.95 24.00
N LYS A 596 21.52 -19.80 23.33
CA LYS A 596 21.66 -19.70 21.86
C LYS A 596 23.10 -19.42 21.41
N GLY A 597 23.99 -19.11 22.35
CA GLY A 597 25.39 -18.80 22.07
C GLY A 597 25.64 -17.32 21.75
N ASP A 598 26.76 -17.06 21.10
CA ASP A 598 27.16 -15.71 20.68
C ASP A 598 26.33 -15.24 19.50
N LYS A 599 26.09 -13.93 19.43
CA LYS A 599 25.41 -13.26 18.32
C LYS A 599 26.06 -11.94 17.97
N ILE A 600 25.93 -11.53 16.71
CA ILE A 600 26.44 -10.28 16.16
C ILE A 600 25.32 -9.48 15.49
N ASN A 601 25.40 -8.15 15.55
CA ASN A 601 24.45 -7.29 14.83
C ASN A 601 25.00 -6.96 13.44
N VAL A 602 24.37 -7.43 12.37
CA VAL A 602 24.80 -7.17 10.99
C VAL A 602 23.75 -6.34 10.25
N LEU A 603 23.99 -5.04 10.17
CA LEU A 603 23.08 -4.09 9.51
C LEU A 603 23.14 -4.23 7.99
N ALA A 604 24.33 -4.36 7.43
CA ALA A 604 24.50 -4.50 5.99
C ALA A 604 25.64 -5.46 5.63
N ALA A 605 25.49 -6.12 4.49
CA ALA A 605 26.50 -6.96 3.89
C ALA A 605 26.65 -6.65 2.40
N MET A 606 27.89 -6.44 1.97
CA MET A 606 28.21 -6.31 0.55
C MET A 606 28.74 -7.65 0.04
N THR A 607 27.97 -8.29 -0.84
CA THR A 607 28.35 -9.55 -1.48
C THR A 607 29.00 -9.30 -2.84
N TYR A 608 29.92 -10.19 -3.21
CA TYR A 608 30.67 -10.09 -4.45
C TYR A 608 30.33 -11.27 -5.39
N TYR A 609 30.07 -10.99 -6.67
CA TYR A 609 29.78 -12.02 -7.69
C TYR A 609 30.77 -11.96 -8.86
N ARG A 610 31.39 -13.10 -9.20
CA ARG A 610 32.30 -13.27 -10.34
C ARG A 610 31.53 -13.82 -11.54
N TYR A 611 31.52 -13.09 -12.65
CA TYR A 611 31.08 -13.66 -13.93
C TYR A 611 32.28 -14.31 -14.64
N GLU A 612 32.14 -15.58 -15.06
CA GLU A 612 33.25 -16.41 -15.52
C GLU A 612 33.87 -16.01 -16.87
N SER A 613 33.35 -15.01 -17.60
CA SER A 613 33.62 -14.91 -19.05
C SER A 613 34.04 -13.55 -19.65
N SER A 614 34.41 -12.51 -18.89
CA SER A 614 35.00 -11.30 -19.51
C SER A 614 36.25 -10.75 -18.82
N ASP A 615 37.26 -10.48 -19.65
CA ASP A 615 38.60 -9.96 -19.37
C ASP A 615 38.62 -8.45 -18.97
N THR A 616 37.47 -7.91 -18.57
CA THR A 616 37.30 -6.50 -18.19
C THR A 616 36.79 -6.39 -16.77
N THR A 617 37.67 -5.99 -15.86
CA THR A 617 37.45 -5.90 -14.43
C THR A 617 36.68 -4.64 -14.05
N THR A 618 35.35 -4.63 -14.23
CA THR A 618 34.47 -3.56 -13.73
C THR A 618 33.81 -4.02 -12.43
N PHE A 619 34.14 -3.35 -11.32
CA PHE A 619 33.68 -3.68 -9.97
C PHE A 619 32.41 -2.92 -9.63
N GLY A 620 31.55 -3.52 -8.80
CA GLY A 620 30.41 -2.84 -8.21
C GLY A 620 30.88 -1.70 -7.30
N LYS A 621 30.47 -0.48 -7.63
CA LYS A 621 30.67 0.70 -6.78
C LYS A 621 29.50 0.81 -5.80
N VAL A 622 29.81 0.97 -4.52
CA VAL A 622 28.86 1.06 -3.41
C VAL A 622 29.27 2.19 -2.50
N ILE A 623 28.31 2.99 -2.06
CA ILE A 623 28.46 3.92 -0.95
C ILE A 623 27.36 3.69 0.07
N LEU A 624 27.72 3.49 1.33
CA LEU A 624 26.78 3.32 2.43
C LEU A 624 27.04 4.39 3.48
N LYS A 625 25.98 5.11 3.84
CA LYS A 625 25.99 6.12 4.89
C LYS A 625 25.01 5.79 6.00
N ILE A 626 25.44 6.04 7.23
CA ILE A 626 24.63 5.92 8.44
C ILE A 626 24.78 7.24 9.18
N ASP A 627 23.68 7.94 9.42
CA ASP A 627 23.67 9.26 10.06
C ASP A 627 24.67 10.25 9.41
N GLY A 628 24.70 10.26 8.08
CA GLY A 628 25.62 11.09 7.29
C GLY A 628 27.09 10.63 7.27
N HIS A 629 27.47 9.62 8.07
CA HIS A 629 28.81 9.04 8.10
C HIS A 629 28.97 7.93 7.06
N THR A 630 30.01 8.01 6.23
CA THR A 630 30.32 6.97 5.24
C THR A 630 31.01 5.77 5.90
N VAL A 631 30.38 4.59 5.86
CA VAL A 631 30.94 3.34 6.42
C VAL A 631 31.42 2.37 5.34
N ILE A 632 30.89 2.47 4.12
CA ILE A 632 31.40 1.80 2.93
C ILE A 632 31.58 2.86 1.84
N ASP A 633 32.77 2.89 1.23
CA ASP A 633 33.04 3.63 0.01
C ASP A 633 33.89 2.76 -0.91
N THR A 634 33.31 2.27 -2.00
CA THR A 634 34.04 1.65 -3.11
C THR A 634 33.89 2.46 -4.40
N VAL A 635 33.27 3.65 -4.32
CA VAL A 635 33.17 4.60 -5.42
C VAL A 635 34.53 5.28 -5.64
N ASN A 636 35.25 5.60 -4.56
CA ASN A 636 36.63 6.03 -4.62
C ASN A 636 37.54 4.86 -5.03
N THR A 637 37.88 4.80 -6.31
CA THR A 637 38.68 3.72 -6.91
C THR A 637 40.19 3.95 -6.84
N ASP A 638 40.67 5.01 -6.19
CA ASP A 638 42.12 5.20 -6.01
C ASP A 638 42.62 4.24 -4.94
N SER A 639 43.25 3.13 -5.37
CA SER A 639 43.77 2.10 -4.47
C SER A 639 44.91 2.57 -3.57
N ALA A 640 45.53 3.72 -3.84
CA ALA A 640 46.51 4.33 -2.95
C ALA A 640 45.85 5.06 -1.76
N VAL A 641 44.59 5.45 -1.90
CA VAL A 641 43.83 6.23 -0.91
C VAL A 641 42.75 5.40 -0.22
N ASN A 642 42.23 4.38 -0.90
CA ASN A 642 41.16 3.52 -0.40
C ASN A 642 41.61 2.05 -0.23
N PRO A 643 42.09 1.69 0.98
CA PRO A 643 42.45 0.32 1.35
C PRO A 643 41.36 -0.73 1.12
N LEU A 644 40.09 -0.37 1.33
CA LEU A 644 38.96 -1.28 1.15
C LEU A 644 38.82 -1.67 -0.32
N TYR A 645 38.79 -0.68 -1.20
CA TYR A 645 38.79 -0.91 -2.65
C TYR A 645 40.02 -1.75 -3.06
N ALA A 646 41.22 -1.39 -2.58
CA ALA A 646 42.44 -2.14 -2.88
C ALA A 646 42.39 -3.63 -2.45
N GLN A 647 41.84 -3.93 -1.27
CA GLN A 647 41.68 -5.31 -0.81
C GLN A 647 40.69 -6.09 -1.67
N ILE A 648 39.54 -5.50 -2.01
CA ILE A 648 38.54 -6.11 -2.91
C ILE A 648 39.18 -6.48 -4.25
N MET A 649 39.90 -5.54 -4.85
CA MET A 649 40.59 -5.71 -6.13
C MET A 649 41.62 -6.85 -6.10
N THR A 650 42.35 -6.98 -5.00
CA THR A 650 43.47 -7.93 -4.89
C THR A 650 43.01 -9.34 -4.51
N SER A 651 42.06 -9.47 -3.58
CA SER A 651 41.42 -10.76 -3.24
C SER A 651 40.80 -11.43 -4.47
N TYR A 652 40.34 -10.64 -5.43
CA TYR A 652 39.77 -11.12 -6.69
C TYR A 652 40.83 -11.65 -7.69
N ASN A 653 41.98 -10.99 -7.78
CA ASN A 653 43.00 -11.29 -8.79
C ASN A 653 44.00 -12.41 -8.40
N ALA A 654 43.97 -12.88 -7.15
CA ALA A 654 44.84 -13.95 -6.66
C ALA A 654 44.10 -14.87 -5.66
N PRO A 655 43.39 -15.90 -6.15
CA PRO A 655 42.72 -16.87 -5.28
C PRO A 655 43.74 -17.60 -4.40
N GLY A 656 43.58 -17.53 -3.07
CA GLY A 656 44.38 -18.27 -2.10
C GLY A 656 45.25 -17.44 -1.14
N ASP A 657 45.40 -16.13 -1.38
CA ASP A 657 46.05 -15.23 -0.42
C ASP A 657 45.02 -14.75 0.61
N GLN A 658 44.99 -15.36 1.80
CA GLN A 658 44.24 -14.79 2.93
C GLN A 658 44.85 -13.43 3.29
N LYS A 659 44.13 -12.36 2.97
CA LYS A 659 44.52 -10.99 3.34
C LYS A 659 44.10 -10.71 4.79
N PRO A 660 44.86 -9.86 5.51
CA PRO A 660 44.48 -9.45 6.85
C PRO A 660 43.10 -8.78 6.83
N PRO A 661 42.22 -9.08 7.81
CA PRO A 661 40.97 -8.37 7.97
C PRO A 661 41.18 -6.85 8.02
N LEU A 662 40.28 -6.09 7.42
CA LEU A 662 40.32 -4.64 7.36
C LEU A 662 39.10 -4.05 8.06
N PHE A 663 39.32 -3.07 8.92
CA PHE A 663 38.29 -2.30 9.59
C PHE A 663 38.20 -0.89 9.00
N VAL A 664 36.96 -0.39 8.90
CA VAL A 664 36.63 1.02 8.61
C VAL A 664 35.77 1.55 9.76
N ASN A 665 36.17 2.68 10.35
CA ASN A 665 35.39 3.32 11.41
C ASN A 665 34.37 4.34 10.83
N SER A 666 33.60 4.99 11.71
CA SER A 666 32.60 6.00 11.29
C SER A 666 33.20 7.31 10.73
N GLU A 667 34.50 7.53 10.90
CA GLU A 667 35.23 8.67 10.32
C GLU A 667 35.79 8.35 8.92
N GLY A 668 35.65 7.11 8.46
CA GLY A 668 36.22 6.63 7.19
C GLY A 668 37.70 6.26 7.28
N ASP A 669 38.27 6.19 8.49
CA ASP A 669 39.64 5.75 8.72
C ASP A 669 39.74 4.22 8.64
N TYR A 670 40.90 3.73 8.17
CA TYR A 670 41.16 2.32 7.88
C TYR A 670 42.20 1.71 8.84
N ALA A 671 41.99 0.45 9.23
CA ALA A 671 42.96 -0.32 10.01
C ALA A 671 42.99 -1.80 9.62
N PHE A 672 44.19 -2.34 9.41
CA PHE A 672 44.39 -3.75 9.11
C PHE A 672 44.75 -4.54 10.36
N LEU A 673 44.16 -5.72 10.50
CA LEU A 673 44.49 -6.67 11.55
C LEU A 673 45.59 -7.63 11.11
N VAL A 674 46.76 -7.52 11.75
CA VAL A 674 47.92 -8.36 11.44
C VAL A 674 48.32 -9.22 12.62
N THR A 675 48.85 -10.41 12.34
CA THR A 675 49.47 -11.28 13.35
C THR A 675 50.95 -10.94 13.50
N THR A 676 51.44 -10.73 14.72
CA THR A 676 52.85 -10.39 14.97
C THR A 676 53.75 -11.61 15.17
N ASP A 677 53.19 -12.74 15.60
CA ASP A 677 53.92 -13.96 16.00
C ASP A 677 53.06 -15.23 15.89
N GLY A 678 51.98 -15.18 15.10
CA GLY A 678 51.02 -16.28 14.93
C GLY A 678 50.04 -16.49 16.10
N VAL A 679 50.12 -15.66 17.16
CA VAL A 679 49.24 -15.76 18.34
C VAL A 679 48.66 -14.40 18.75
N ASN A 680 49.45 -13.32 18.65
CA ASN A 680 49.03 -11.97 19.01
C ASN A 680 48.59 -11.17 17.77
N PHE A 681 47.44 -10.50 17.88
CA PHE A 681 46.89 -9.63 16.85
C PHE A 681 47.11 -8.16 17.22
N ARG A 682 47.37 -7.31 16.22
CA ARG A 682 47.41 -5.85 16.37
C ARG A 682 46.79 -5.14 15.16
N LEU A 683 46.26 -3.94 15.40
CA LEU A 683 45.82 -3.06 14.32
C LEU A 683 46.97 -2.21 13.80
N THR A 684 47.00 -2.02 12.49
CA THR A 684 48.01 -1.20 11.79
C THR A 684 47.36 -0.29 10.75
N ARG A 685 47.93 0.90 10.54
CA ARG A 685 47.44 1.86 9.53
C ARG A 685 47.82 1.47 8.10
N ASP A 686 48.92 0.73 7.93
CA ASP A 686 49.45 0.33 6.64
C ASP A 686 50.14 -1.05 6.73
N LEU A 687 49.98 -1.85 5.68
CA LEU A 687 50.56 -3.19 5.53
C LEU A 687 52.05 -3.19 5.17
N VAL A 688 52.62 -2.05 4.78
CA VAL A 688 54.04 -1.93 4.43
C VAL A 688 54.87 -1.53 5.65
N THR A 689 54.47 -0.47 6.34
CA THR A 689 55.20 0.11 7.48
C THR A 689 54.85 -0.54 8.82
N PHE A 690 53.71 -1.23 8.91
CA PHE A 690 53.18 -1.83 10.14
C PHE A 690 53.08 -0.84 11.31
N GLU A 691 52.82 0.44 11.02
CA GLU A 691 52.61 1.45 12.07
C GLU A 691 51.43 1.03 12.97
N SER A 692 51.71 0.82 14.25
CA SER A 692 50.74 0.25 15.19
C SER A 692 49.73 1.28 15.65
N ILE A 693 48.46 0.89 15.67
CA ILE A 693 47.40 1.61 16.38
C ILE A 693 47.37 1.12 17.83
N SER A 694 47.51 2.06 18.75
CA SER A 694 47.41 1.87 20.19
C SER A 694 46.00 2.14 20.70
N ALA A 695 45.67 1.65 21.90
CA ALA A 695 44.38 1.95 22.54
C ALA A 695 44.18 3.45 22.81
N THR A 696 45.25 4.24 22.90
CA THR A 696 45.17 5.69 23.10
C THR A 696 44.87 6.49 21.83
N ASP A 697 44.93 5.85 20.65
CA ASP A 697 44.67 6.52 19.38
C ASP A 697 43.18 6.72 19.09
N ASN A 698 42.29 6.16 19.93
CA ASN A 698 40.83 6.28 19.83
C ASN A 698 40.28 5.98 18.41
N PHE A 699 40.91 5.03 17.71
CA PHE A 699 40.53 4.65 16.36
C PHE A 699 39.07 4.17 16.29
N PHE A 700 38.67 3.40 17.29
CA PHE A 700 37.27 3.01 17.48
C PHE A 700 36.66 3.84 18.60
N LYS A 701 35.40 4.22 18.42
CA LYS A 701 34.57 4.89 19.41
C LYS A 701 33.51 3.92 19.91
N GLN A 702 33.29 3.90 21.22
CA GLN A 702 32.19 3.12 21.78
C GLN A 702 30.87 3.62 21.20
N GLY A 703 30.10 2.71 20.62
CA GLY A 703 28.77 3.01 20.10
C GLY A 703 28.72 3.54 18.67
N GLU A 704 29.68 3.15 17.82
CA GLU A 704 29.64 3.44 16.38
C GLU A 704 29.39 2.18 15.54
N TYR A 705 28.94 2.34 14.30
CA TYR A 705 28.95 1.25 13.33
C TYR A 705 30.34 1.12 12.73
N ILE A 706 30.83 -0.11 12.58
CA ILE A 706 32.13 -0.40 11.96
C ILE A 706 31.94 -1.31 10.76
N THR A 707 32.74 -1.10 9.72
CA THR A 707 32.78 -2.04 8.60
C THR A 707 33.98 -2.95 8.73
N LEU A 708 33.75 -4.25 8.61
CA LEU A 708 34.77 -5.29 8.58
C LEU A 708 34.79 -5.91 7.18
N TYR A 709 35.92 -5.80 6.49
CA TYR A 709 36.17 -6.58 5.27
C TYR A 709 36.99 -7.83 5.59
N GLN A 710 36.42 -8.98 5.26
CA GLN A 710 37.02 -10.30 5.48
C GLN A 710 36.50 -11.29 4.43
N ASN A 711 37.38 -12.17 3.93
CA ASN A 711 37.05 -13.27 3.00
C ASN A 711 36.18 -12.87 1.78
N GLY A 712 36.40 -11.67 1.24
CA GLY A 712 35.67 -11.20 0.05
C GLY A 712 34.34 -10.52 0.35
N MET A 713 34.02 -10.28 1.62
CA MET A 713 32.81 -9.60 2.06
C MET A 713 33.11 -8.40 2.94
N ALA A 714 32.28 -7.36 2.83
CA ALA A 714 32.23 -6.26 3.81
C ALA A 714 30.95 -6.37 4.65
N PHE A 715 31.11 -6.46 5.97
CA PHE A 715 30.03 -6.49 6.96
C PHE A 715 29.99 -5.18 7.74
N VAL A 716 28.82 -4.54 7.80
CA VAL A 716 28.59 -3.38 8.67
C VAL A 716 28.02 -3.89 10.00
N LEU A 717 28.85 -3.85 11.04
CA LEU A 717 28.54 -4.36 12.36
C LEU A 717 27.95 -3.25 13.24
N GLY A 718 26.81 -3.54 13.84
CA GLY A 718 26.20 -2.74 14.89
C GLY A 718 26.70 -3.14 16.28
N TYR A 719 26.30 -2.38 17.29
CA TYR A 719 26.69 -2.59 18.68
C TYR A 719 25.45 -2.64 19.58
N ASP A 720 25.56 -3.35 20.70
CA ASP A 720 24.53 -3.34 21.75
C ASP A 720 24.58 -2.04 22.55
N THR A 721 23.47 -1.31 22.55
CA THR A 721 23.28 -0.05 23.29
C THR A 721 22.89 -0.28 24.75
N THR A 722 22.58 -1.52 25.14
CA THR A 722 22.27 -1.88 26.52
C THR A 722 23.49 -1.59 27.42
N PRO A 723 23.32 -0.95 28.59
CA PRO A 723 24.44 -0.69 29.49
C PRO A 723 25.14 -2.01 29.84
N ILE A 724 26.38 -2.16 29.38
CA ILE A 724 27.20 -3.32 29.70
C ILE A 724 27.42 -3.29 31.22
N ALA A 725 26.92 -4.32 31.92
CA ALA A 725 27.17 -4.46 33.35
C ALA A 725 28.68 -4.42 33.60
N ALA A 726 29.10 -3.49 34.47
CA ALA A 726 30.50 -3.16 34.74
C ALA A 726 31.31 -4.34 35.31
#